data_AF-A0A523RZW0-F1
#
_entry.id   AF-A0A523RZW0-F1
#
_cell.length_a   1.000
_cell.length_b   1.000
_cell.length_c   1.000
_cell.angle_alpha   90.00
_cell.angle_beta   90.00
_cell.angle_gamma   90.00
#
_symmetry.space_group_name_H-M   'P 1'
#
loop_
_entity.id
_entity.type
_entity.pdbx_description
1 polymer ?
#
loop_
_entity_poly.entity_id
_entity_poly.type
_entity_poly.pdbx_seq_one_letter_code
_entity_poly.pdbx_strand_id
1 'polypeptide(L)'
;MALQDLTLLTLMFEFVPPLVVSLVYLIFFGKRKSKFIEAFIVLMYLKTISFFVLNIAISGVGVGGSFDSSVNTPILSWLLLTDMLFQFVTSLQEYMIWVMVSFFAVLFGMLVLAVKLALQDPLKMRFGNLIRRITQRQPESDGYTGFRDRVANITFEGVEPQPLNPEVQARAWRDAWKDYLIIGLATLVPSISIYVGSLPSFIILKTDPGSYIPPDIYLLNVLIFVIWIYRFGYPASNRIAKGAGLRLGNRDIGGEMMRGVLGWFFRLNILITVGFLGLQTFQAISSGVPNIASIMIEYYILGLVYAVPPIIFAILIMPLVEDFAVVLYKKLFDSLTQAKSKVSEISMGGAVKNLGASVGTGLVVAGAFVAAVFATTMNYAIEHGLFRFFPGEVDNEFIENALSNPLSNIEMMGETIWLLMILAIPFAMIIVLGIIGHQVRKRSKGGIESFALFSGVTLVVSTNIFILPDLDYIVSVLLTPATYAGEVFNRLRPFLVIPTADQQLYRLASQFIINIPIFVFSTLFIMYFFKYRESWNETIGEISGPLLNVKKRDIKQSALMFFGGLVIAIFGIWGFSIAFNNPGYFQDLLIGLLEKIGSPDGLEGVLPPPVDFLSRAQPLGWFVVFAEHNMIGKLNIHIIGA
;
A
#
# COMPACT_ATOMS: atom_id res chain seq x y z
N MET A 1 -11.79 -24.45 18.42
CA MET A 1 -12.60 -23.61 17.51
C MET A 1 -12.27 -23.98 16.06
N ALA A 2 -13.16 -23.70 15.11
CA ALA A 2 -12.85 -23.31 13.71
C ALA A 2 -12.93 -24.30 12.51
N LEU A 3 -13.02 -25.63 12.68
CA LEU A 3 -13.00 -26.54 11.49
C LEU A 3 -14.38 -26.84 10.88
N GLN A 4 -15.48 -26.59 11.61
CA GLN A 4 -16.83 -26.93 11.14
C GLN A 4 -17.30 -26.02 10.00
N ASP A 5 -16.78 -24.79 9.92
CA ASP A 5 -17.13 -23.81 8.90
C ASP A 5 -16.35 -24.00 7.58
N LEU A 6 -15.32 -24.85 7.59
CA LEU A 6 -14.52 -25.24 6.43
C LEU A 6 -15.07 -26.51 5.78
N THR A 7 -16.21 -26.40 5.11
CA THR A 7 -16.74 -27.51 4.31
C THR A 7 -15.87 -27.77 3.08
N LEU A 8 -15.98 -28.97 2.47
CA LEU A 8 -15.28 -29.26 1.23
C LEU A 8 -15.66 -28.26 0.13
N LEU A 9 -16.93 -27.83 0.10
CA LEU A 9 -17.44 -26.86 -0.85
C LEU A 9 -16.83 -25.46 -0.63
N THR A 10 -16.72 -25.02 0.63
CA THR A 10 -15.97 -23.80 1.00
C THR A 10 -14.55 -23.84 0.44
N LEU A 11 -13.80 -24.93 0.73
CA LEU A 11 -12.42 -25.06 0.26
C LEU A 11 -12.32 -25.10 -1.27
N MET A 12 -13.24 -25.77 -1.96
CA MET A 12 -13.23 -25.79 -3.41
C MET A 12 -13.43 -24.40 -4.00
N PHE A 13 -14.46 -23.66 -3.54
CA PHE A 13 -14.80 -22.36 -4.09
C PHE A 13 -13.78 -21.27 -3.77
N GLU A 14 -13.19 -21.26 -2.58
CA GLU A 14 -12.15 -20.28 -2.23
C GLU A 14 -10.89 -20.41 -3.11
N PHE A 15 -10.61 -21.59 -3.69
CA PHE A 15 -9.47 -21.78 -4.60
C PHE A 15 -9.82 -21.59 -6.09
N VAL A 16 -11.10 -21.42 -6.46
CA VAL A 16 -11.49 -21.17 -7.86
C VAL A 16 -10.87 -19.89 -8.41
N PRO A 17 -10.88 -18.73 -7.71
CA PRO A 17 -10.33 -17.50 -8.26
C PRO A 17 -8.85 -17.58 -8.68
N PRO A 18 -7.90 -18.04 -7.83
CA PRO A 18 -6.50 -18.17 -8.26
C PRO A 18 -6.31 -19.21 -9.36
N LEU A 19 -7.12 -20.27 -9.41
CA LEU A 19 -7.11 -21.25 -10.51
C LEU A 19 -7.53 -20.63 -11.85
N VAL A 20 -8.59 -19.83 -11.86
CA VAL A 20 -9.07 -19.12 -13.06
C VAL A 20 -7.99 -18.15 -13.55
N VAL A 21 -7.40 -17.35 -12.66
CA VAL A 21 -6.31 -16.42 -13.03
C VAL A 21 -5.09 -17.18 -13.56
N SER A 22 -4.76 -18.33 -12.97
CA SER A 22 -3.68 -19.21 -13.46
C SER A 22 -3.97 -19.73 -14.86
N LEU A 23 -5.20 -20.19 -15.12
CA LEU A 23 -5.63 -20.68 -16.43
C LEU A 23 -5.54 -19.57 -17.49
N VAL A 24 -6.09 -18.39 -17.19
CA VAL A 24 -6.01 -17.20 -18.06
C VAL A 24 -4.56 -16.85 -18.35
N TYR A 25 -3.70 -16.81 -17.33
CA TYR A 25 -2.27 -16.57 -17.51
C TYR A 25 -1.63 -17.59 -18.46
N LEU A 26 -1.87 -18.90 -18.26
CA LEU A 26 -1.32 -19.94 -19.12
C LEU A 26 -1.80 -19.84 -20.56
N ILE A 27 -3.09 -19.51 -20.78
CA ILE A 27 -3.68 -19.37 -22.12
C ILE A 27 -3.09 -18.16 -22.86
N PHE A 28 -3.01 -17.00 -22.20
CA PHE A 28 -2.60 -15.76 -22.86
C PHE A 28 -1.08 -15.56 -22.93
N PHE A 29 -0.32 -16.12 -21.98
CA PHE A 29 1.13 -15.90 -21.89
C PHE A 29 1.95 -17.11 -22.35
N GLY A 30 1.43 -18.34 -22.29
CA GLY A 30 2.06 -19.54 -22.87
C GLY A 30 3.57 -19.65 -22.59
N LYS A 31 4.40 -19.45 -23.63
CA LYS A 31 5.88 -19.47 -23.54
C LYS A 31 6.50 -18.18 -22.99
N ARG A 32 5.79 -17.06 -23.04
CA ARG A 32 6.23 -15.72 -22.58
C ARG A 32 5.90 -15.53 -21.10
N LYS A 33 6.60 -16.28 -20.25
CA LYS A 33 6.39 -16.25 -18.79
C LYS A 33 6.91 -14.95 -18.17
N SER A 34 6.14 -14.39 -17.24
CA SER A 34 6.53 -13.21 -16.47
C SER A 34 6.52 -13.55 -14.99
N LYS A 35 7.69 -13.48 -14.33
CA LYS A 35 7.79 -13.79 -12.90
C LYS A 35 6.97 -12.86 -12.01
N PHE A 36 6.69 -11.63 -12.47
CA PHE A 36 5.82 -10.71 -11.75
C PHE A 36 4.36 -11.19 -11.74
N ILE A 37 3.86 -11.70 -12.87
CA ILE A 37 2.51 -12.26 -12.94
C ILE A 37 2.45 -13.58 -12.18
N GLU A 38 3.49 -14.42 -12.27
CA GLU A 38 3.59 -15.66 -11.49
C GLU A 38 3.64 -15.38 -9.98
N ALA A 39 4.38 -14.36 -9.54
CA ALA A 39 4.38 -13.94 -8.15
C ALA A 39 3.01 -13.41 -7.71
N PHE A 40 2.31 -12.64 -8.56
CA PHE A 40 0.94 -12.25 -8.27
C PHE A 40 0.01 -13.46 -8.09
N ILE A 41 0.10 -14.46 -8.97
CA ILE A 41 -0.68 -15.71 -8.86
C ILE A 41 -0.35 -16.46 -7.58
N VAL A 42 0.94 -16.62 -7.24
CA VAL A 42 1.36 -17.27 -5.99
C VAL A 42 0.85 -16.51 -4.77
N LEU A 43 0.89 -15.17 -4.80
CA LEU A 43 0.30 -14.34 -3.76
C LEU A 43 -1.19 -14.62 -3.61
N MET A 44 -1.94 -14.74 -4.71
CA MET A 44 -3.38 -15.07 -4.64
C MET A 44 -3.60 -16.40 -3.91
N TYR A 45 -2.87 -17.47 -4.27
CA TYR A 45 -3.00 -18.76 -3.56
C TYR A 45 -2.64 -18.66 -2.09
N LEU A 46 -1.56 -17.96 -1.76
CA LEU A 46 -1.16 -17.75 -0.38
C LEU A 46 -2.22 -16.95 0.39
N LYS A 47 -2.81 -15.93 -0.23
CA LYS A 47 -3.86 -15.10 0.36
C LYS A 47 -5.17 -15.86 0.54
N THR A 48 -5.53 -16.75 -0.39
CA THR A 48 -6.64 -17.70 -0.21
C THR A 48 -6.48 -18.48 1.09
N ILE A 49 -5.29 -19.01 1.35
CA ILE A 49 -5.03 -19.79 2.57
C ILE A 49 -4.94 -18.88 3.80
N SER A 50 -4.10 -17.85 3.73
CA SER A 50 -3.67 -17.06 4.88
C SER A 50 -4.66 -15.99 5.30
N PHE A 51 -5.62 -15.66 4.46
CA PHE A 51 -6.64 -14.64 4.72
C PHE A 51 -8.03 -15.22 4.55
N PHE A 52 -8.39 -15.76 3.38
CA PHE A 52 -9.77 -16.19 3.14
C PHE A 52 -10.17 -17.42 3.99
N VAL A 53 -9.48 -18.54 3.79
CA VAL A 53 -9.70 -19.79 4.55
C VAL A 53 -9.49 -19.56 6.04
N LEU A 54 -8.43 -18.81 6.40
CA LEU A 54 -8.15 -18.51 7.81
C LEU A 54 -9.28 -17.73 8.48
N ASN A 55 -9.74 -16.62 7.89
CA ASN A 55 -10.82 -15.83 8.48
C ASN A 55 -12.13 -16.62 8.49
N ILE A 56 -12.43 -17.44 7.48
CA ILE A 56 -13.60 -18.34 7.53
C ILE A 56 -13.51 -19.29 8.73
N ALA A 57 -12.33 -19.83 9.01
CA ALA A 57 -12.15 -20.73 10.12
C ALA A 57 -12.36 -20.03 11.47
N ILE A 58 -11.77 -18.85 11.66
CA ILE A 58 -11.68 -18.22 12.99
C ILE A 58 -12.71 -17.13 13.26
N SER A 59 -13.40 -16.63 12.23
CA SER A 59 -14.44 -15.62 12.38
C SER A 59 -15.78 -16.25 12.73
N GLY A 60 -16.56 -15.57 13.56
CA GLY A 60 -17.96 -15.90 13.75
C GLY A 60 -18.80 -15.48 12.53
N VAL A 61 -19.94 -16.16 12.34
CA VAL A 61 -20.92 -15.81 11.31
C VAL A 61 -21.36 -14.35 11.50
N GLY A 62 -21.18 -13.53 10.47
CA GLY A 62 -21.45 -12.09 10.48
C GLY A 62 -22.88 -11.73 10.07
N VAL A 63 -23.83 -12.65 10.26
CA VAL A 63 -25.26 -12.48 9.95
C VAL A 63 -26.11 -12.96 11.13
N GLY A 64 -27.30 -12.38 11.29
CA GLY A 64 -28.22 -12.75 12.36
C GLY A 64 -28.82 -14.14 12.19
N GLY A 65 -29.38 -14.70 13.28
CA GLY A 65 -29.97 -16.04 13.30
C GLY A 65 -31.19 -16.24 12.39
N SER A 66 -31.78 -15.16 11.86
CA SER A 66 -32.91 -15.18 10.92
C SER A 66 -32.48 -15.14 9.44
N PHE A 67 -31.19 -15.18 9.14
CA PHE A 67 -30.66 -15.07 7.78
C PHE A 67 -30.99 -16.31 6.93
N ASP A 68 -31.60 -16.12 5.75
CA ASP A 68 -31.81 -17.19 4.77
C ASP A 68 -30.55 -17.43 3.94
N SER A 69 -29.90 -18.56 4.23
CA SER A 69 -28.70 -19.00 3.52
C SER A 69 -28.99 -19.68 2.18
N SER A 70 -30.24 -20.02 1.86
CA SER A 70 -30.58 -20.81 0.69
C SER A 70 -30.28 -20.07 -0.61
N VAL A 71 -29.56 -20.71 -1.54
CA VAL A 71 -29.23 -20.11 -2.84
C VAL A 71 -29.60 -21.02 -4.00
N ASN A 72 -30.10 -20.43 -5.08
CA ASN A 72 -30.36 -21.10 -6.35
C ASN A 72 -29.15 -20.94 -7.31
N THR A 73 -29.16 -21.64 -8.44
CA THR A 73 -28.03 -21.63 -9.40
C THR A 73 -27.67 -20.22 -9.94
N PRO A 74 -28.63 -19.34 -10.29
CA PRO A 74 -28.32 -17.96 -10.65
C PRO A 74 -27.61 -17.20 -9.54
N ILE A 75 -28.10 -17.28 -8.30
CA ILE A 75 -27.50 -16.60 -7.15
C ILE A 75 -26.09 -17.14 -6.92
N LEU A 76 -25.91 -18.46 -6.90
CA LEU A 76 -24.60 -19.09 -6.75
C LEU A 76 -23.58 -18.56 -7.76
N SER A 77 -23.97 -18.39 -9.03
CA SER A 77 -23.07 -17.88 -10.07
C SER A 77 -22.57 -16.46 -9.77
N TRP A 78 -23.45 -15.60 -9.25
CA TRP A 78 -23.09 -14.25 -8.81
C TRP A 78 -22.24 -14.26 -7.54
N LEU A 79 -22.51 -15.15 -6.58
CA LEU A 79 -21.67 -15.30 -5.40
C LEU A 79 -20.23 -15.67 -5.80
N LEU A 80 -20.07 -16.66 -6.68
CA LEU A 80 -18.73 -17.06 -7.17
C LEU A 80 -18.02 -15.94 -7.95
N LEU A 81 -18.76 -15.17 -8.76
CA LEU A 81 -18.19 -14.02 -9.48
C LEU A 81 -17.73 -12.92 -8.52
N THR A 82 -18.55 -12.59 -7.51
CA THR A 82 -18.21 -11.56 -6.52
C THR A 82 -17.04 -12.01 -5.64
N ASP A 83 -16.95 -13.30 -5.28
CA ASP A 83 -15.77 -13.87 -4.60
C ASP A 83 -14.51 -13.75 -5.46
N MET A 84 -14.61 -14.07 -6.76
CA MET A 84 -13.49 -13.93 -7.70
C MET A 84 -12.99 -12.49 -7.77
N LEU A 85 -13.91 -11.53 -7.93
CA LEU A 85 -13.56 -10.11 -7.99
C LEU A 85 -12.96 -9.64 -6.66
N PHE A 86 -13.52 -10.07 -5.53
CA PHE A 86 -13.02 -9.69 -4.22
C PHE A 86 -11.60 -10.19 -3.99
N GLN A 87 -11.37 -11.50 -4.15
CA GLN A 87 -10.04 -12.09 -4.01
C GLN A 87 -9.03 -11.44 -4.96
N PHE A 88 -9.42 -11.14 -6.20
CA PHE A 88 -8.54 -10.49 -7.17
C PHE A 88 -8.16 -9.07 -6.75
N VAL A 89 -9.15 -8.23 -6.41
CA VAL A 89 -8.92 -6.83 -6.03
C VAL A 89 -8.09 -6.74 -4.74
N THR A 90 -8.43 -7.51 -3.72
CA THR A 90 -7.68 -7.51 -2.44
C THR A 90 -6.26 -8.05 -2.61
N SER A 91 -6.04 -9.00 -3.53
CA SER A 91 -4.68 -9.48 -3.87
C SER A 91 -3.90 -8.45 -4.66
N LEU A 92 -4.54 -7.73 -5.59
CA LEU A 92 -3.92 -6.68 -6.39
C LEU A 92 -3.50 -5.50 -5.51
N GLN A 93 -4.37 -5.10 -4.59
CA GLN A 93 -4.07 -4.08 -3.59
C GLN A 93 -2.82 -4.47 -2.79
N GLU A 94 -2.78 -5.67 -2.22
CA GLU A 94 -1.63 -6.19 -1.46
C GLU A 94 -0.34 -6.15 -2.27
N TYR A 95 -0.39 -6.64 -3.51
CA TYR A 95 0.75 -6.65 -4.41
C TYR A 95 1.27 -5.22 -4.65
N MET A 96 0.39 -4.25 -4.89
CA MET A 96 0.75 -2.85 -5.10
C MET A 96 1.27 -2.17 -3.83
N ILE A 97 0.80 -2.58 -2.64
CA ILE A 97 1.35 -2.12 -1.36
C ILE A 97 2.81 -2.57 -1.21
N TRP A 98 3.14 -3.82 -1.54
CA TRP A 98 4.53 -4.29 -1.46
C TRP A 98 5.45 -3.64 -2.48
N VAL A 99 4.94 -3.33 -3.67
CA VAL A 99 5.64 -2.48 -4.66
C VAL A 99 5.88 -1.07 -4.08
N MET A 100 4.84 -0.47 -3.50
CA MET A 100 4.92 0.84 -2.83
C MET A 100 5.96 0.84 -1.71
N VAL A 101 5.96 -0.16 -0.83
CA VAL A 101 6.94 -0.31 0.27
C VAL A 101 8.37 -0.39 -0.29
N SER A 102 8.58 -1.15 -1.38
CA SER A 102 9.89 -1.28 -2.04
C SER A 102 10.39 0.05 -2.61
N PHE A 103 9.50 0.86 -3.19
CA PHE A 103 9.87 2.16 -3.74
C PHE A 103 9.99 3.23 -2.65
N PHE A 104 9.18 3.16 -1.60
CA PHE A 104 9.30 4.01 -0.42
C PHE A 104 10.64 3.75 0.30
N ALA A 105 11.09 2.50 0.33
CA ALA A 105 12.41 2.12 0.85
C ALA A 105 13.56 2.87 0.14
N VAL A 106 13.42 3.24 -1.13
CA VAL A 106 14.41 4.08 -1.83
C VAL A 106 14.56 5.43 -1.16
N LEU A 107 13.45 6.06 -0.75
CA LEU A 107 13.46 7.35 -0.05
C LEU A 107 14.15 7.24 1.32
N PHE A 108 13.81 6.20 2.10
CA PHE A 108 14.52 5.91 3.34
C PHE A 108 16.01 5.69 3.11
N GLY A 109 16.37 4.95 2.06
CA GLY A 109 17.76 4.64 1.76
C GLY A 109 18.57 5.88 1.38
N MET A 110 17.96 6.89 0.76
CA MET A 110 18.62 8.19 0.53
C MET A 110 18.86 8.94 1.83
N LEU A 111 17.86 8.97 2.72
CA LEU A 111 17.99 9.60 4.03
C LEU A 111 19.09 8.92 4.86
N VAL A 112 19.06 7.58 4.93
CA VAL A 112 20.05 6.78 5.66
C VAL A 112 21.44 6.98 5.07
N LEU A 113 21.57 6.98 3.74
CA LEU A 113 22.86 7.27 3.09
C LEU A 113 23.35 8.67 3.45
N ALA A 114 22.49 9.69 3.39
CA ALA A 114 22.86 11.07 3.74
C ALA A 114 23.34 11.17 5.19
N VAL A 115 22.60 10.58 6.13
CA VAL A 115 22.97 10.53 7.55
C VAL A 115 24.30 9.78 7.74
N LYS A 116 24.47 8.63 7.06
CA LYS A 116 25.69 7.83 7.12
C LYS A 116 26.91 8.63 6.65
N LEU A 117 26.83 9.25 5.48
CA LEU A 117 27.94 10.06 4.93
C LEU A 117 28.21 11.33 5.77
N ALA A 118 27.19 11.91 6.40
CA ALA A 118 27.33 13.12 7.20
C ALA A 118 27.91 12.84 8.59
N LEU A 119 27.49 11.76 9.25
CA LEU A 119 27.74 11.54 10.67
C LEU A 119 28.72 10.41 10.97
N GLN A 120 28.83 9.38 10.14
CA GLN A 120 29.53 8.14 10.53
C GLN A 120 31.01 8.38 10.85
N ASP A 121 31.77 8.98 9.93
CA ASP A 121 33.21 9.21 10.13
C ASP A 121 33.51 10.34 11.14
N PRO A 122 32.79 11.49 11.15
CA PRO A 122 32.96 12.50 12.18
C PRO A 122 32.69 11.98 13.60
N LEU A 123 31.66 11.16 13.79
CA LEU A 123 31.38 10.54 15.10
C LEU A 123 32.45 9.49 15.44
N LYS A 124 32.85 8.64 14.49
CA LYS A 124 33.90 7.63 14.69
C LYS A 124 35.22 8.27 15.13
N MET A 125 35.59 9.40 14.54
CA MET A 125 36.79 10.17 14.90
C MET A 125 36.64 10.86 16.25
N ARG A 126 35.49 11.48 16.53
CA ARG A 126 35.22 12.17 17.81
C ARG A 126 35.26 11.21 19.01
N PHE A 127 34.78 9.98 18.82
CA PHE A 127 34.85 8.91 19.82
C PHE A 127 36.09 8.02 19.69
N GLY A 128 37.09 8.43 18.90
CA GLY A 128 38.24 7.59 18.56
C GLY A 128 39.02 7.08 19.77
N ASN A 129 39.12 7.89 20.83
CA ASN A 129 39.76 7.48 22.08
C ASN A 129 38.96 6.39 22.82
N LEU A 130 37.62 6.47 22.81
CA LEU A 130 36.75 5.46 23.40
C LEU A 130 36.80 4.15 22.60
N ILE A 131 36.73 4.25 21.26
CA ILE A 131 36.82 3.09 20.36
C ILE A 131 38.16 2.40 20.49
N ARG A 132 39.27 3.16 20.53
CA ARG A 132 40.61 2.62 20.75
C ARG A 132 40.72 1.90 22.10
N ARG A 133 40.06 2.42 23.14
CA ARG A 133 40.06 1.80 24.48
C ARG A 133 39.31 0.47 24.50
N ILE A 134 38.23 0.34 23.74
CA ILE A 134 37.38 -0.87 23.70
C ILE A 134 37.93 -1.91 22.73
N THR A 135 38.31 -1.50 21.52
CA THR A 135 38.68 -2.40 20.41
C THR A 135 40.19 -2.63 20.29
N GLN A 136 41.00 -1.88 21.05
CA GLN A 136 42.47 -1.84 20.96
C GLN A 136 43.01 -1.42 19.58
N ARG A 137 42.15 -0.99 18.66
CA ARG A 137 42.51 -0.58 17.30
C ARG A 137 42.19 0.90 17.08
N GLN A 138 43.01 1.55 16.25
CA GLN A 138 42.79 2.95 15.90
C GLN A 138 41.63 3.02 14.89
N PRO A 139 40.68 3.97 15.03
CA PRO A 139 39.58 4.08 14.08
C PRO A 139 40.13 4.53 12.72
N GLU A 140 39.88 3.72 11.69
CA GLU A 140 40.23 4.07 10.31
C GLU A 140 39.33 5.20 9.80
N SER A 141 39.95 6.24 9.22
CA SER A 141 39.23 7.29 8.49
C SER A 141 38.78 6.78 7.14
N ASP A 142 37.66 7.28 6.66
CA ASP A 142 37.26 7.06 5.27
C ASP A 142 38.10 7.83 4.24
N GLY A 143 38.99 8.73 4.68
CA GLY A 143 39.91 9.46 3.80
C GLY A 143 39.29 10.67 3.11
N TYR A 144 38.03 11.00 3.40
CA TYR A 144 37.32 12.13 2.79
C TYR A 144 37.11 13.27 3.78
N THR A 145 37.26 14.49 3.29
CA THR A 145 37.33 15.70 4.14
C THR A 145 35.96 16.20 4.63
N GLY A 146 34.87 15.79 3.97
CA GLY A 146 33.53 16.18 4.38
C GLY A 146 32.40 15.53 3.57
N PHE A 147 31.15 15.84 3.93
CA PHE A 147 29.95 15.26 3.32
C PHE A 147 29.93 15.40 1.79
N ARG A 148 30.23 16.60 1.28
CA ARG A 148 30.23 16.88 -0.16
C ARG A 148 31.27 16.06 -0.92
N ASP A 149 32.45 15.90 -0.32
CA ASP A 149 33.56 15.11 -0.88
C ASP A 149 33.19 13.62 -0.94
N ARG A 150 32.56 13.09 0.11
CA ARG A 150 32.03 11.72 0.13
C ARG A 150 30.95 11.50 -0.93
N VAL A 151 29.99 12.40 -1.02
CA VAL A 151 28.89 12.33 -2.01
C VAL A 151 29.44 12.32 -3.44
N ALA A 152 30.48 13.09 -3.73
CA ALA A 152 31.10 13.15 -5.05
C ALA A 152 31.84 11.86 -5.45
N ASN A 153 32.24 11.05 -4.48
CA ASN A 153 33.00 9.81 -4.67
C ASN A 153 32.15 8.53 -4.52
N ILE A 154 30.82 8.68 -4.49
CA ILE A 154 29.90 7.55 -4.54
C ILE A 154 29.83 6.99 -5.96
N THR A 155 29.95 5.67 -6.07
CA THR A 155 29.78 4.93 -7.33
C THR A 155 28.79 3.78 -7.17
N PHE A 156 28.18 3.39 -8.29
CA PHE A 156 27.19 2.31 -8.38
C PHE A 156 27.66 1.27 -9.37
N GLU A 157 27.90 0.05 -8.91
CA GLU A 157 28.40 -1.04 -9.75
C GLU A 157 27.33 -2.11 -10.07
N GLY A 158 26.26 -2.18 -9.28
CA GLY A 158 25.27 -3.28 -9.33
C GLY A 158 23.98 -2.97 -10.08
N VAL A 159 23.92 -1.89 -10.87
CA VAL A 159 22.66 -1.49 -11.51
C VAL A 159 22.39 -2.30 -12.77
N GLU A 160 21.43 -3.22 -12.67
CA GLU A 160 21.01 -4.06 -13.78
C GLU A 160 20.38 -3.23 -14.92
N PRO A 161 20.89 -3.33 -16.16
CA PRO A 161 20.37 -2.56 -17.29
C PRO A 161 19.01 -3.07 -17.76
N GLN A 162 18.67 -4.32 -17.45
CA GLN A 162 17.44 -4.95 -17.89
C GLN A 162 16.78 -5.80 -16.78
N PRO A 163 15.98 -5.17 -15.88
CA PRO A 163 15.33 -5.83 -14.75
C PRO A 163 14.20 -6.81 -15.16
N LEU A 164 13.81 -6.82 -16.45
CA LEU A 164 12.83 -7.76 -16.97
C LEU A 164 13.38 -9.07 -17.51
N ASN A 165 14.71 -9.19 -17.62
CA ASN A 165 15.31 -10.44 -18.06
C ASN A 165 14.99 -11.56 -17.05
N PRO A 166 14.38 -12.69 -17.47
CA PRO A 166 14.05 -13.80 -16.57
C PRO A 166 15.24 -14.35 -15.77
N GLU A 167 16.45 -14.33 -16.34
CA GLU A 167 17.67 -14.75 -15.65
C GLU A 167 18.09 -13.77 -14.57
N VAL A 168 17.95 -12.47 -14.82
CA VAL A 168 18.20 -11.40 -13.84
C VAL A 168 17.21 -11.54 -12.69
N GLN A 169 15.91 -11.68 -12.99
CA GLN A 169 14.88 -11.89 -11.96
C GLN A 169 15.10 -13.18 -11.15
N ALA A 170 15.56 -14.26 -11.79
CA ALA A 170 15.90 -15.51 -11.10
C ALA A 170 17.09 -15.33 -10.14
N ARG A 171 18.11 -14.57 -10.57
CA ARG A 171 19.29 -14.26 -9.78
C ARG A 171 18.94 -13.32 -8.62
N ALA A 172 18.25 -12.22 -8.90
CA ALA A 172 17.77 -11.27 -7.91
C ALA A 172 16.99 -11.98 -6.79
N TRP A 173 16.05 -12.85 -7.17
CA TRP A 173 15.31 -13.66 -6.19
C TRP A 173 16.24 -14.57 -5.40
N ARG A 174 17.10 -15.37 -6.06
CA ARG A 174 18.03 -16.32 -5.43
C ARG A 174 18.98 -15.65 -4.44
N ASP A 175 19.41 -14.43 -4.73
CA ASP A 175 20.42 -13.70 -3.96
C ASP A 175 19.81 -12.86 -2.84
N ALA A 176 18.54 -12.48 -2.94
CA ALA A 176 17.89 -11.58 -1.97
C ALA A 176 16.90 -12.26 -1.03
N TRP A 177 16.30 -13.40 -1.39
CA TRP A 177 15.22 -14.01 -0.58
C TRP A 177 15.65 -14.31 0.87
N LYS A 178 16.91 -14.71 1.09
CA LYS A 178 17.44 -14.98 2.44
C LYS A 178 17.53 -13.71 3.29
N ASP A 179 17.94 -12.61 2.67
CA ASP A 179 18.04 -11.31 3.34
C ASP A 179 16.63 -10.85 3.75
N TYR A 180 15.64 -10.98 2.86
CA TYR A 180 14.24 -10.64 3.15
C TYR A 180 13.59 -11.60 4.16
N LEU A 181 13.98 -12.89 4.19
CA LEU A 181 13.55 -13.82 5.23
C LEU A 181 14.05 -13.39 6.61
N ILE A 182 15.34 -13.03 6.72
CA ILE A 182 15.89 -12.56 8.00
C ILE A 182 15.20 -11.27 8.44
N ILE A 183 14.97 -10.33 7.52
CA ILE A 183 14.20 -9.10 7.79
C ILE A 183 12.80 -9.45 8.30
N GLY A 184 12.11 -10.36 7.63
CA GLY A 184 10.77 -10.79 8.04
C GLY A 184 10.74 -11.48 9.40
N LEU A 185 11.70 -12.37 9.69
CA LEU A 185 11.79 -13.02 11.00
C LEU A 185 12.08 -12.02 12.13
N ALA A 186 12.86 -10.98 11.85
CA ALA A 186 13.12 -9.90 12.82
C ALA A 186 11.86 -9.10 13.16
N THR A 187 10.95 -8.98 12.19
CA THR A 187 9.74 -8.16 12.30
C THR A 187 8.55 -8.97 12.78
N LEU A 188 8.59 -10.30 12.67
CA LEU A 188 7.49 -11.22 12.98
C LEU A 188 6.91 -11.02 14.39
N VAL A 189 7.73 -11.25 15.41
CA VAL A 189 7.26 -11.25 16.80
C VAL A 189 6.83 -9.87 17.27
N PRO A 190 7.60 -8.78 17.04
CA PRO A 190 7.13 -7.48 17.48
C PRO A 190 5.92 -6.98 16.66
N SER A 191 5.49 -7.67 15.59
CA SER A 191 4.29 -7.34 14.81
C SER A 191 3.02 -7.98 15.37
N ILE A 192 3.13 -8.93 16.30
CA ILE A 192 1.99 -9.66 16.86
C ILE A 192 0.94 -8.72 17.47
N SER A 193 1.37 -7.74 18.27
CA SER A 193 0.47 -6.81 18.95
C SER A 193 -0.30 -5.88 18.01
N ILE A 194 0.13 -5.78 16.75
CA ILE A 194 -0.53 -4.97 15.73
C ILE A 194 -1.71 -5.74 15.15
N TYR A 195 -1.59 -7.07 15.01
CA TYR A 195 -2.65 -7.90 14.45
C TYR A 195 -3.66 -8.37 15.49
N VAL A 196 -3.19 -8.64 16.72
CA VAL A 196 -4.03 -9.24 17.78
C VAL A 196 -4.45 -8.21 18.83
N GLY A 197 -3.87 -7.01 18.80
CA GLY A 197 -4.04 -6.00 19.85
C GLY A 197 -3.06 -6.22 21.01
N SER A 198 -3.18 -5.42 22.07
CA SER A 198 -2.29 -5.54 23.23
C SER A 198 -2.59 -6.81 24.03
N LEU A 199 -1.57 -7.43 24.63
CA LEU A 199 -1.77 -8.61 25.49
C LEU A 199 -2.79 -8.35 26.63
N PRO A 200 -2.76 -7.20 27.35
CA PRO A 200 -3.81 -6.88 28.33
C PRO A 200 -5.22 -6.86 27.73
N SER A 201 -5.40 -6.24 26.56
CA SER A 201 -6.70 -6.22 25.87
C SER A 201 -7.16 -7.63 25.48
N PHE A 202 -6.23 -8.47 25.04
CA PHE A 202 -6.54 -9.87 24.68
C PHE A 202 -6.88 -10.72 25.91
N ILE A 203 -6.25 -10.47 27.05
CA ILE A 203 -6.63 -11.11 28.32
C ILE A 203 -8.07 -10.73 28.67
N ILE A 204 -8.41 -9.44 28.63
CA ILE A 204 -9.78 -8.96 28.89
C ILE A 204 -10.78 -9.63 27.94
N LEU A 205 -10.47 -9.69 26.64
CA LEU A 205 -11.31 -10.38 25.65
C LEU A 205 -11.64 -11.83 26.04
N LYS A 206 -10.70 -12.54 26.68
CA LYS A 206 -10.87 -13.96 27.06
C LYS A 206 -11.48 -14.15 28.44
N THR A 207 -11.25 -13.23 29.37
CA THR A 207 -11.65 -13.39 30.77
C THR A 207 -12.93 -12.64 31.12
N ASP A 208 -13.16 -11.49 30.47
CA ASP A 208 -14.36 -10.67 30.65
C ASP A 208 -14.73 -9.97 29.33
N PRO A 209 -15.39 -10.70 28.40
CA PRO A 209 -15.77 -10.16 27.10
C PRO A 209 -16.72 -8.94 27.19
N GLY A 210 -17.46 -8.79 28.29
CA GLY A 210 -18.38 -7.66 28.49
C GLY A 210 -17.67 -6.33 28.74
N SER A 211 -16.44 -6.37 29.26
CA SER A 211 -15.59 -5.21 29.49
C SER A 211 -14.59 -4.97 28.34
N TYR A 212 -14.58 -5.83 27.32
CA TYR A 212 -13.68 -5.67 26.18
C TYR A 212 -14.16 -4.56 25.25
N ILE A 213 -13.30 -3.56 25.05
CA ILE A 213 -13.51 -2.51 24.06
C ILE A 213 -12.71 -2.90 22.81
N PRO A 214 -13.37 -3.25 21.70
CA PRO A 214 -12.67 -3.59 20.46
C PRO A 214 -11.85 -2.39 19.96
N PRO A 215 -10.66 -2.62 19.40
CA PRO A 215 -9.88 -1.55 18.79
C PRO A 215 -10.61 -0.99 17.57
N ASP A 216 -10.41 0.29 17.35
CA ASP A 216 -10.88 0.98 16.16
C ASP A 216 -10.28 0.35 14.89
N ILE A 217 -11.13 -0.30 14.09
CA ILE A 217 -10.72 -1.07 12.90
C ILE A 217 -10.09 -0.14 11.85
N TYR A 218 -10.59 1.10 11.73
CA TYR A 218 -10.04 2.05 10.77
C TYR A 218 -8.60 2.41 11.14
N LEU A 219 -8.38 2.80 12.41
CA LEU A 219 -7.05 3.13 12.91
C LEU A 219 -6.11 1.93 12.85
N LEU A 220 -6.58 0.74 13.22
CA LEU A 220 -5.78 -0.49 13.19
C LEU A 220 -5.19 -0.77 11.80
N ASN A 221 -6.01 -0.64 10.74
CA ASN A 221 -5.57 -0.86 9.38
C ASN A 221 -4.54 0.19 8.91
N VAL A 222 -4.74 1.47 9.26
CA VAL A 222 -3.75 2.51 8.99
C VAL A 222 -2.42 2.20 9.69
N LEU A 223 -2.46 1.74 10.94
CA LEU A 223 -1.28 1.37 11.72
C LEU A 223 -0.54 0.19 11.10
N ILE A 224 -1.26 -0.85 10.64
CA ILE A 224 -0.65 -2.00 9.96
C ILE A 224 0.19 -1.53 8.77
N PHE A 225 -0.34 -0.64 7.93
CA PHE A 225 0.39 -0.11 6.77
C PHE A 225 1.62 0.71 7.16
N VAL A 226 1.49 1.62 8.12
CA VAL A 226 2.62 2.43 8.61
C VAL A 226 3.73 1.54 9.16
N ILE A 227 3.36 0.47 9.86
CA ILE A 227 4.32 -0.45 10.44
C ILE A 227 4.99 -1.30 9.38
N TRP A 228 4.30 -1.72 8.31
CA TRP A 228 4.95 -2.37 7.17
C TRP A 228 5.99 -1.47 6.51
N ILE A 229 5.64 -0.21 6.25
CA ILE A 229 6.57 0.78 5.70
C ILE A 229 7.80 0.92 6.60
N TYR A 230 7.60 1.03 7.91
CA TYR A 230 8.70 1.15 8.87
C TYR A 230 9.58 -0.10 8.92
N ARG A 231 8.96 -1.27 9.12
CA ARG A 231 9.65 -2.54 9.42
C ARG A 231 10.29 -3.21 8.22
N PHE A 232 9.68 -3.08 7.05
CA PHE A 232 10.25 -3.60 5.81
C PHE A 232 10.99 -2.52 5.03
N GLY A 233 10.51 -1.28 5.03
CA GLY A 233 11.12 -0.20 4.24
C GLY A 233 12.54 0.15 4.69
N TYR A 234 12.82 0.27 5.99
CA TYR A 234 14.18 0.56 6.44
C TYR A 234 15.17 -0.57 6.11
N PRO A 235 14.92 -1.85 6.46
CA PRO A 235 15.84 -2.93 6.09
C PRO A 235 15.95 -3.13 4.58
N ALA A 236 14.83 -3.04 3.83
CA ALA A 236 14.84 -3.10 2.38
C ALA A 236 15.67 -1.97 1.76
N SER A 237 15.69 -0.78 2.36
CA SER A 237 16.49 0.35 1.86
C SER A 237 17.99 0.05 1.87
N ASN A 238 18.47 -0.63 2.90
CA ASN A 238 19.87 -1.05 3.03
C ASN A 238 20.18 -2.21 2.08
N ARG A 239 19.20 -3.10 1.84
CA ARG A 239 19.33 -4.17 0.85
C ARG A 239 19.40 -3.60 -0.57
N ILE A 240 18.55 -2.64 -0.92
CA ILE A 240 18.59 -1.92 -2.20
C ILE A 240 19.95 -1.22 -2.39
N ALA A 241 20.51 -0.59 -1.34
CA ALA A 241 21.85 0.01 -1.41
C ALA A 241 22.96 -1.03 -1.68
N LYS A 242 22.86 -2.23 -1.07
CA LYS A 242 23.74 -3.37 -1.37
C LYS A 242 23.54 -3.87 -2.81
N GLY A 243 22.29 -4.04 -3.25
CA GLY A 243 21.94 -4.46 -4.61
C GLY A 243 22.44 -3.48 -5.67
N ALA A 244 22.41 -2.18 -5.37
CA ALA A 244 22.94 -1.14 -6.24
C ALA A 244 24.47 -1.14 -6.37
N GLY A 245 25.19 -1.95 -5.56
CA GLY A 245 26.64 -2.00 -5.53
C GLY A 245 27.25 -0.66 -5.10
N LEU A 246 26.69 -0.04 -4.07
CA LEU A 246 27.06 1.29 -3.60
C LEU A 246 28.46 1.30 -2.96
N ARG A 247 29.40 2.05 -3.56
CA ARG A 247 30.78 2.20 -3.07
C ARG A 247 31.16 3.64 -2.81
N LEU A 248 32.03 3.85 -1.83
CA LEU A 248 32.76 5.10 -1.58
C LEU A 248 34.25 4.82 -1.74
N GLY A 249 34.82 5.23 -2.87
CA GLY A 249 36.14 4.78 -3.28
C GLY A 249 36.20 3.25 -3.34
N ASN A 250 37.11 2.63 -2.58
CA ASN A 250 37.24 1.16 -2.50
C ASN A 250 36.34 0.51 -1.44
N ARG A 251 35.58 1.29 -0.65
CA ARG A 251 34.75 0.76 0.43
C ARG A 251 33.34 0.44 -0.06
N ASP A 252 32.89 -0.78 0.23
CA ASP A 252 31.52 -1.24 -0.02
C ASP A 252 30.55 -0.71 1.07
N ILE A 253 30.03 0.50 0.84
CA ILE A 253 29.07 1.13 1.76
C ILE A 253 27.74 0.38 1.77
N GLY A 254 27.28 -0.12 0.63
CA GLY A 254 26.03 -0.89 0.53
C GLY A 254 26.09 -2.17 1.37
N GLY A 255 27.17 -2.93 1.25
CA GLY A 255 27.41 -4.11 2.08
C GLY A 255 27.63 -3.78 3.57
N GLU A 256 28.27 -2.66 3.91
CA GLU A 256 28.35 -2.20 5.31
C GLU A 256 26.98 -1.82 5.88
N MET A 257 26.14 -1.11 5.11
CA MET A 257 24.77 -0.75 5.51
C MET A 257 23.95 -2.01 5.80
N MET A 258 24.01 -3.00 4.90
CA MET A 258 23.30 -4.27 5.10
C MET A 258 23.85 -5.07 6.29
N ARG A 259 25.17 -5.08 6.52
CA ARG A 259 25.78 -5.72 7.70
C ARG A 259 25.32 -5.07 9.01
N GLY A 260 25.12 -3.75 9.03
CA GLY A 260 24.55 -3.06 10.19
C GLY A 260 23.13 -3.52 10.52
N VAL A 261 22.30 -3.71 9.48
CA VAL A 261 20.92 -4.20 9.61
C VAL A 261 20.86 -5.67 10.04
N LEU A 262 21.60 -6.55 9.36
CA LEU A 262 21.61 -7.99 9.65
C LEU A 262 22.41 -8.34 10.92
N GLY A 263 23.25 -7.44 11.40
CA GLY A 263 24.07 -7.60 12.60
C GLY A 263 23.37 -7.06 13.85
N TRP A 264 23.71 -5.84 14.24
CA TRP A 264 23.28 -5.26 15.50
C TRP A 264 21.80 -4.92 15.56
N PHE A 265 21.22 -4.37 14.49
CA PHE A 265 19.79 -4.06 14.47
C PHE A 265 18.94 -5.34 14.62
N PHE A 266 19.29 -6.41 13.90
CA PHE A 266 18.67 -7.71 14.05
C PHE A 266 18.79 -8.27 15.48
N ARG A 267 20.01 -8.30 16.04
CA ARG A 267 20.27 -8.80 17.40
C ARG A 267 19.56 -7.98 18.46
N LEU A 268 19.51 -6.67 18.30
CA LEU A 268 18.86 -5.75 19.23
C LEU A 268 17.34 -5.89 19.17
N ASN A 269 16.75 -6.00 17.98
CA ASN A 269 15.33 -6.28 17.85
C ASN A 269 14.96 -7.61 18.49
N ILE A 270 15.76 -8.67 18.29
CA ILE A 270 15.54 -9.95 18.99
C ILE A 270 15.63 -9.76 20.50
N LEU A 271 16.66 -9.06 20.99
CA LEU A 271 16.88 -8.89 22.43
C LEU A 271 15.79 -8.04 23.09
N ILE A 272 15.38 -6.96 22.45
CA ILE A 272 14.27 -6.11 22.90
C ILE A 272 12.95 -6.90 22.85
N THR A 273 12.72 -7.66 21.78
CA THR A 273 11.55 -8.53 21.66
C THR A 273 11.51 -9.56 22.79
N VAL A 274 12.61 -10.29 23.02
CA VAL A 274 12.71 -11.27 24.12
C VAL A 274 12.51 -10.59 25.48
N GLY A 275 13.06 -9.39 25.66
CA GLY A 275 12.86 -8.57 26.86
C GLY A 275 11.39 -8.21 27.07
N PHE A 276 10.69 -7.74 26.02
CA PHE A 276 9.26 -7.42 26.06
C PHE A 276 8.40 -8.65 26.30
N LEU A 277 8.68 -9.76 25.63
CA LEU A 277 8.00 -11.03 25.87
C LEU A 277 8.17 -11.47 27.33
N GLY A 278 9.39 -11.39 27.88
CA GLY A 278 9.68 -11.71 29.27
C GLY A 278 8.92 -10.81 30.25
N LEU A 279 8.92 -9.49 30.01
CA LEU A 279 8.15 -8.51 30.80
C LEU A 279 6.64 -8.77 30.74
N GLN A 280 6.10 -8.97 29.54
CA GLN A 280 4.68 -9.28 29.34
C GLN A 280 4.28 -10.59 30.01
N THR A 281 5.12 -11.62 29.90
CA THR A 281 4.92 -12.91 30.57
C THR A 281 4.92 -12.76 32.08
N PHE A 282 5.89 -12.03 32.62
CA PHE A 282 5.98 -11.79 34.06
C PHE A 282 4.77 -11.02 34.58
N GLN A 283 4.35 -9.95 33.88
CA GLN A 283 3.16 -9.17 34.22
C GLN A 283 1.88 -10.02 34.15
N ALA A 284 1.74 -10.84 33.10
CA ALA A 284 0.59 -11.72 32.92
C ALA A 284 0.53 -12.78 34.03
N ILE A 285 1.62 -13.48 34.33
CA ILE A 285 1.65 -14.49 35.41
C ILE A 285 1.37 -13.83 36.78
N SER A 286 1.86 -12.61 36.99
CA SER A 286 1.66 -11.87 38.25
C SER A 286 0.26 -11.26 38.40
N SER A 287 -0.59 -11.33 37.35
CA SER A 287 -1.93 -10.71 37.36
C SER A 287 -2.99 -11.48 38.15
N GLY A 288 -2.70 -12.74 38.55
CA GLY A 288 -3.65 -13.59 39.25
C GLY A 288 -4.81 -14.12 38.39
N VAL A 289 -4.76 -13.90 37.07
CA VAL A 289 -5.79 -14.35 36.12
C VAL A 289 -5.74 -15.88 35.95
N PRO A 290 -6.87 -16.61 36.14
CA PRO A 290 -6.94 -18.04 35.89
C PRO A 290 -6.62 -18.39 34.42
N ASN A 291 -5.99 -19.53 34.17
CA ASN A 291 -5.64 -20.03 32.83
C ASN A 291 -4.76 -19.10 31.97
N ILE A 292 -4.02 -18.18 32.60
CA ILE A 292 -3.21 -17.18 31.89
C ILE A 292 -2.21 -17.79 30.89
N ALA A 293 -1.62 -18.94 31.22
CA ALA A 293 -0.69 -19.63 30.33
C ALA A 293 -1.35 -20.06 29.01
N SER A 294 -2.59 -20.54 29.05
CA SER A 294 -3.35 -20.92 27.86
C SER A 294 -3.71 -19.70 27.01
N ILE A 295 -4.13 -18.60 27.66
CA ILE A 295 -4.47 -17.34 26.99
C ILE A 295 -3.26 -16.76 26.27
N MET A 296 -2.09 -16.79 26.92
CA MET A 296 -0.84 -16.32 26.31
C MET A 296 -0.40 -17.17 25.12
N ILE A 297 -0.50 -18.50 25.23
CA ILE A 297 -0.19 -19.40 24.10
C ILE A 297 -1.10 -19.07 22.91
N GLU A 298 -2.40 -18.89 23.15
CA GLU A 298 -3.35 -18.51 22.10
C GLU A 298 -2.99 -17.16 21.47
N TYR A 299 -2.67 -16.14 22.27
CA TYR A 299 -2.26 -14.82 21.80
C TYR A 299 -1.06 -14.88 20.84
N TYR A 300 0.00 -15.60 21.21
CA TYR A 300 1.19 -15.69 20.38
C TYR A 300 0.97 -16.55 19.14
N ILE A 301 0.23 -17.66 19.23
CA ILE A 301 -0.10 -18.49 18.07
C ILE A 301 -0.92 -17.70 17.06
N LEU A 302 -2.00 -17.05 17.52
CA LEU A 302 -2.87 -16.23 16.66
C LEU A 302 -2.07 -15.08 16.01
N GLY A 303 -1.20 -14.44 16.78
CA GLY A 303 -0.32 -13.39 16.29
C GLY A 303 0.63 -13.85 15.20
N LEU A 304 1.26 -15.01 15.38
CA LEU A 304 2.15 -15.59 14.38
C LEU A 304 1.37 -15.94 13.11
N VAL A 305 0.18 -16.52 13.24
CA VAL A 305 -0.67 -16.87 12.10
C VAL A 305 -1.01 -15.64 11.24
N TYR A 306 -1.28 -14.48 11.86
CA TYR A 306 -1.54 -13.23 11.11
C TYR A 306 -0.29 -12.50 10.62
N ALA A 307 0.84 -12.60 11.33
CA ALA A 307 2.06 -11.87 11.01
C ALA A 307 2.97 -12.58 9.98
N VAL A 308 2.87 -13.91 9.84
CA VAL A 308 3.65 -14.71 8.87
C VAL A 308 3.34 -14.37 7.40
N PRO A 309 2.07 -14.23 6.96
CA PRO A 309 1.76 -14.02 5.54
C PRO A 309 2.41 -12.77 4.92
N PRO A 310 2.38 -11.58 5.58
CA PRO A 310 3.15 -10.41 5.13
C PRO A 310 4.64 -10.69 4.88
N ILE A 311 5.26 -11.56 5.68
CA ILE A 311 6.67 -11.95 5.50
C ILE A 311 6.86 -12.80 4.24
N ILE A 312 5.94 -13.72 3.98
CA ILE A 312 5.99 -14.54 2.76
C ILE A 312 5.81 -13.63 1.53
N PHE A 313 4.89 -12.67 1.59
CA PHE A 313 4.68 -11.69 0.52
C PHE A 313 5.91 -10.82 0.28
N ALA A 314 6.54 -10.34 1.36
CA ALA A 314 7.82 -9.65 1.33
C ALA A 314 8.91 -10.45 0.60
N ILE A 315 9.08 -11.73 0.94
CA ILE A 315 10.07 -12.64 0.34
C ILE A 315 9.76 -12.93 -1.13
N LEU A 316 8.48 -12.96 -1.50
CA LEU A 316 8.05 -13.24 -2.87
C LEU A 316 8.21 -12.02 -3.79
N ILE A 317 7.74 -10.86 -3.34
CA ILE A 317 7.60 -9.65 -4.17
C ILE A 317 8.85 -8.79 -4.16
N MET A 318 9.40 -8.49 -2.97
CA MET A 318 10.46 -7.48 -2.87
C MET A 318 11.70 -7.84 -3.70
N PRO A 319 12.19 -9.10 -3.74
CA PRO A 319 13.31 -9.44 -4.60
C PRO A 319 13.06 -9.20 -6.10
N LEU A 320 11.82 -9.36 -6.57
CA LEU A 320 11.48 -9.15 -7.98
C LEU A 320 11.45 -7.66 -8.31
N VAL A 321 10.97 -6.84 -7.38
CA VAL A 321 10.86 -5.38 -7.55
C VAL A 321 12.17 -4.66 -7.19
N GLU A 322 13.11 -5.35 -6.53
CA GLU A 322 14.38 -4.78 -6.05
C GLU A 322 15.18 -4.13 -7.19
N ASP A 323 15.32 -4.78 -8.34
CA ASP A 323 16.09 -4.22 -9.46
C ASP A 323 15.48 -2.91 -9.99
N PHE A 324 14.15 -2.80 -9.98
CA PHE A 324 13.45 -1.55 -10.30
C PHE A 324 13.72 -0.47 -9.25
N ALA A 325 13.73 -0.86 -7.96
CA ALA A 325 14.04 0.03 -6.86
C ALA A 325 15.51 0.50 -6.88
N VAL A 326 16.45 -0.37 -7.27
CA VAL A 326 17.88 -0.05 -7.46
C VAL A 326 18.07 0.97 -8.58
N VAL A 327 17.38 0.79 -9.71
CA VAL A 327 17.36 1.78 -10.81
C VAL A 327 16.83 3.13 -10.31
N LEU A 328 15.72 3.12 -9.57
CA LEU A 328 15.13 4.33 -9.01
C LEU A 328 16.10 5.00 -8.02
N TYR A 329 16.76 4.21 -7.18
CA TYR A 329 17.75 4.65 -6.21
C TYR A 329 18.88 5.40 -6.89
N LYS A 330 19.56 4.78 -7.87
CA LYS A 330 20.65 5.46 -8.60
C LYS A 330 20.17 6.76 -9.25
N LYS A 331 19.02 6.74 -9.94
CA LYS A 331 18.48 7.94 -10.59
C LYS A 331 18.18 9.05 -9.61
N LEU A 332 17.59 8.73 -8.46
CA LEU A 332 17.27 9.71 -7.43
C LEU A 332 18.55 10.28 -6.83
N PHE A 333 19.56 9.45 -6.54
CA PHE A 333 20.87 9.89 -6.10
C PHE A 333 21.53 10.84 -7.10
N ASP A 334 21.62 10.43 -8.37
CA ASP A 334 22.20 11.25 -9.43
C ASP A 334 21.41 12.55 -9.65
N SER A 335 20.10 12.55 -9.35
CA SER A 335 19.27 13.75 -9.48
C SER A 335 19.47 14.73 -8.32
N LEU A 336 19.66 14.22 -7.10
CA LEU A 336 19.92 15.04 -5.91
C LEU A 336 21.34 15.63 -5.92
N THR A 337 22.34 14.83 -6.29
CA THR A 337 23.76 15.23 -6.24
C THR A 337 24.17 16.13 -7.39
N GLN A 338 23.60 15.90 -8.58
CA GLN A 338 23.86 16.68 -9.79
C GLN A 338 22.70 17.63 -10.10
N ALA A 339 21.88 17.98 -9.10
CA ALA A 339 20.72 18.84 -9.28
C ALA A 339 21.08 20.14 -10.00
N LYS A 340 22.20 20.78 -9.63
CA LYS A 340 22.63 22.04 -10.24
C LYS A 340 23.01 21.92 -11.73
N SER A 341 23.76 20.88 -12.12
CA SER A 341 24.15 20.67 -13.53
C SER A 341 22.99 20.15 -14.37
N LYS A 342 22.17 19.25 -13.80
CA LYS A 342 20.96 18.74 -14.48
C LYS A 342 19.90 19.82 -14.65
N VAL A 343 19.69 20.70 -13.67
CA VAL A 343 18.77 21.85 -13.82
C VAL A 343 19.23 22.81 -14.91
N SER A 344 20.55 23.02 -15.09
CA SER A 344 21.06 23.81 -16.21
C SER A 344 20.97 23.12 -17.58
N GLU A 345 20.92 21.79 -17.62
CA GLU A 345 20.76 20.99 -18.86
C GLU A 345 19.29 20.71 -19.22
N ILE A 346 18.38 20.84 -18.26
CA ILE A 346 16.95 20.69 -18.50
C ILE A 346 16.48 21.86 -19.37
N SER A 347 16.11 21.56 -20.61
CA SER A 347 15.36 22.52 -21.42
C SER A 347 14.05 22.85 -20.68
N MET A 348 13.89 24.11 -20.26
CA MET A 348 12.70 24.57 -19.53
C MET A 348 11.42 24.21 -20.31
N GLY A 349 11.45 24.32 -21.64
CA GLY A 349 10.36 23.89 -22.51
C GLY A 349 10.06 22.38 -22.47
N GLY A 350 11.07 21.53 -22.30
CA GLY A 350 10.89 20.08 -22.12
C GLY A 350 10.30 19.73 -20.75
N ALA A 351 10.75 20.40 -19.69
CA ALA A 351 10.19 20.23 -18.35
C ALA A 351 8.72 20.69 -18.28
N VAL A 352 8.41 21.87 -18.84
CA VAL A 352 7.04 22.39 -18.92
C VAL A 352 6.15 21.47 -19.76
N LYS A 353 6.63 20.96 -20.90
CA LYS A 353 5.89 19.96 -21.70
C LYS A 353 5.64 18.68 -20.93
N ASN A 354 6.61 18.20 -20.15
CA ASN A 354 6.41 17.01 -19.34
C ASN A 354 5.41 17.23 -18.20
N LEU A 355 5.51 18.36 -17.51
CA LEU A 355 4.60 18.73 -16.43
C LEU A 355 3.17 18.93 -16.97
N GLY A 356 3.01 19.66 -18.07
CA GLY A 356 1.72 19.82 -18.74
C GLY A 356 1.15 18.48 -19.22
N ALA A 357 1.99 17.60 -19.78
CA ALA A 357 1.55 16.26 -20.20
C ALA A 357 1.18 15.37 -19.00
N SER A 358 1.91 15.43 -17.88
CA SER A 358 1.64 14.61 -16.70
C SER A 358 0.40 15.09 -15.95
N VAL A 359 0.27 16.40 -15.71
CA VAL A 359 -0.93 16.97 -15.08
C VAL A 359 -2.14 16.79 -15.99
N GLY A 360 -1.98 17.04 -17.29
CA GLY A 360 -3.03 16.80 -18.28
C GLY A 360 -3.49 15.33 -18.28
N THR A 361 -2.57 14.37 -18.35
CA THR A 361 -2.93 12.94 -18.29
C THR A 361 -3.55 12.57 -16.94
N GLY A 362 -3.05 13.14 -15.84
CA GLY A 362 -3.63 12.97 -14.50
C GLY A 362 -5.07 13.46 -14.43
N LEU A 363 -5.38 14.66 -14.94
CA LEU A 363 -6.73 15.22 -14.99
C LEU A 363 -7.68 14.41 -15.90
N VAL A 364 -7.16 13.93 -17.01
CA VAL A 364 -7.87 13.04 -17.94
C VAL A 364 -8.34 11.77 -17.23
N VAL A 365 -7.42 11.11 -16.51
CA VAL A 365 -7.71 9.86 -15.80
C VAL A 365 -8.51 10.13 -14.53
N ALA A 366 -8.33 11.28 -13.87
CA ALA A 366 -9.16 11.71 -12.76
C ALA A 366 -10.61 11.92 -13.20
N GLY A 367 -10.80 12.57 -14.35
CA GLY A 367 -12.10 12.70 -14.96
C GLY A 367 -12.75 11.32 -15.16
N ALA A 368 -12.04 10.40 -15.82
CA ALA A 368 -12.46 9.01 -16.02
C ALA A 368 -12.87 8.30 -14.73
N PHE A 369 -12.04 8.46 -13.70
CA PHE A 369 -12.27 7.92 -12.37
C PHE A 369 -13.59 8.45 -11.80
N VAL A 370 -13.78 9.78 -11.79
CA VAL A 370 -14.98 10.41 -11.24
C VAL A 370 -16.23 9.97 -12.00
N ALA A 371 -16.16 9.96 -13.33
CA ALA A 371 -17.30 9.52 -14.14
C ALA A 371 -17.63 8.03 -13.93
N ALA A 372 -16.62 7.17 -13.77
CA ALA A 372 -16.84 5.75 -13.51
C ALA A 372 -17.49 5.52 -12.13
N VAL A 373 -17.02 6.25 -11.10
CA VAL A 373 -17.63 6.22 -9.76
C VAL A 373 -19.06 6.73 -9.81
N PHE A 374 -19.30 7.91 -10.39
CA PHE A 374 -20.64 8.47 -10.51
C PHE A 374 -21.58 7.58 -11.34
N ALA A 375 -21.11 7.01 -12.45
CA ALA A 375 -21.93 6.09 -13.24
C ALA A 375 -22.30 4.84 -12.45
N THR A 376 -21.36 4.28 -11.69
CA THR A 376 -21.60 3.09 -10.85
C THR A 376 -22.59 3.41 -9.71
N THR A 377 -22.36 4.51 -9.00
CA THR A 377 -23.20 4.97 -7.88
C THR A 377 -24.59 5.40 -8.33
N MET A 378 -24.70 6.15 -9.41
CA MET A 378 -25.98 6.60 -9.95
C MET A 378 -26.78 5.43 -10.51
N ASN A 379 -26.15 4.48 -11.20
CA ASN A 379 -26.85 3.30 -11.71
C ASN A 379 -27.48 2.51 -10.54
N TYR A 380 -26.69 2.26 -9.49
CA TYR A 380 -27.16 1.59 -8.29
C TYR A 380 -28.31 2.35 -7.61
N ALA A 381 -28.16 3.66 -7.41
CA ALA A 381 -29.18 4.48 -6.76
C ALA A 381 -30.50 4.49 -7.55
N ILE A 382 -30.44 4.59 -8.89
CA ILE A 382 -31.62 4.61 -9.76
C ILE A 382 -32.37 3.28 -9.68
N GLU A 383 -31.66 2.16 -9.63
CA GLU A 383 -32.27 0.83 -9.43
C GLU A 383 -33.04 0.76 -8.09
N HIS A 384 -32.63 1.56 -7.10
CA HIS A 384 -33.29 1.71 -5.79
C HIS A 384 -34.23 2.91 -5.70
N GLY A 385 -34.58 3.53 -6.84
CA GLY A 385 -35.57 4.59 -6.93
C GLY A 385 -35.12 5.98 -6.45
N LEU A 386 -33.83 6.19 -6.16
CA LEU A 386 -33.27 7.48 -5.78
C LEU A 386 -32.24 7.99 -6.79
N PHE A 387 -32.04 9.30 -6.80
CA PHE A 387 -31.01 9.94 -7.62
C PHE A 387 -29.90 10.46 -6.71
N ARG A 388 -28.89 9.63 -6.49
CA ARG A 388 -27.72 9.93 -5.66
C ARG A 388 -26.44 9.73 -6.45
N PHE A 389 -25.49 10.63 -6.29
CA PHE A 389 -24.26 10.64 -7.09
C PHE A 389 -23.02 10.33 -6.26
N PHE A 390 -23.03 10.72 -4.99
CA PHE A 390 -21.88 10.56 -4.12
C PHE A 390 -21.92 9.20 -3.43
N PRO A 391 -20.79 8.46 -3.39
CA PRO A 391 -20.73 7.17 -2.72
C PRO A 391 -21.23 7.20 -1.28
N GLY A 392 -20.84 8.22 -0.50
CA GLY A 392 -21.29 8.36 0.89
C GLY A 392 -22.81 8.52 1.05
N GLU A 393 -23.49 9.15 0.08
CA GLU A 393 -24.95 9.28 0.12
C GLU A 393 -25.66 7.95 -0.17
N VAL A 394 -25.11 7.12 -1.06
CA VAL A 394 -25.64 5.78 -1.36
C VAL A 394 -25.33 4.82 -0.23
N ASP A 395 -24.13 4.91 0.34
CA ASP A 395 -23.64 4.05 1.41
C ASP A 395 -24.51 4.19 2.67
N ASN A 396 -24.71 5.43 3.14
CA ASN A 396 -25.51 5.73 4.33
C ASN A 396 -27.00 5.33 4.18
N GLU A 397 -27.54 5.40 2.96
CA GLU A 397 -28.97 5.14 2.73
C GLU A 397 -29.27 3.66 2.55
N PHE A 398 -28.43 2.97 1.77
CA PHE A 398 -28.75 1.64 1.26
C PHE A 398 -27.77 0.59 1.77
N ILE A 399 -26.47 0.87 1.73
CA ILE A 399 -25.43 -0.15 1.88
C ILE A 399 -25.20 -0.50 3.36
N GLU A 400 -25.06 0.50 4.23
CA GLU A 400 -24.70 0.27 5.65
C GLU A 400 -25.73 -0.60 6.36
N ASN A 401 -27.02 -0.30 6.18
CA ASN A 401 -28.11 -1.05 6.81
C ASN A 401 -28.24 -2.47 6.22
N ALA A 402 -28.20 -2.60 4.89
CA ALA A 402 -28.31 -3.89 4.22
C ALA A 402 -27.13 -4.83 4.55
N LEU A 403 -25.91 -4.29 4.68
CA LEU A 403 -24.75 -5.09 5.03
C LEU A 403 -24.66 -5.43 6.52
N SER A 404 -25.10 -4.54 7.40
CA SER A 404 -25.05 -4.76 8.86
C SER A 404 -26.09 -5.77 9.35
N ASN A 405 -27.29 -5.80 8.75
CA ASN A 405 -28.35 -6.74 9.13
C ASN A 405 -29.07 -7.35 7.91
N PRO A 406 -28.36 -8.14 7.08
CA PRO A 406 -28.97 -8.72 5.89
C PRO A 406 -29.98 -9.80 6.23
N LEU A 407 -31.02 -9.96 5.41
CA LEU A 407 -31.99 -11.07 5.55
C LEU A 407 -31.60 -12.28 4.70
N SER A 408 -30.89 -12.10 3.59
CA SER A 408 -30.53 -13.19 2.67
C SER A 408 -29.34 -12.86 1.75
N ASN A 409 -28.78 -13.88 1.08
CA ASN A 409 -27.72 -13.69 0.08
C ASN A 409 -28.17 -12.90 -1.17
N ILE A 410 -29.46 -12.94 -1.53
CA ILE A 410 -29.95 -12.20 -2.70
C ILE A 410 -30.05 -10.71 -2.42
N GLU A 411 -30.47 -10.34 -1.21
CA GLU A 411 -30.63 -8.96 -0.79
C GLU A 411 -29.30 -8.21 -0.80
N MET A 412 -28.20 -8.84 -0.39
CA MET A 412 -26.86 -8.23 -0.32
C MET A 412 -26.12 -8.13 -1.66
N MET A 413 -26.68 -8.69 -2.73
CA MET A 413 -25.93 -8.92 -3.96
C MET A 413 -25.60 -7.61 -4.66
N GLY A 414 -26.56 -6.69 -4.74
CA GLY A 414 -26.36 -5.38 -5.37
C GLY A 414 -25.32 -4.56 -4.63
N GLU A 415 -25.40 -4.51 -3.31
CA GLU A 415 -24.50 -3.81 -2.39
C GLU A 415 -23.08 -4.33 -2.54
N THR A 416 -22.93 -5.66 -2.57
CA THR A 416 -21.62 -6.31 -2.72
C THR A 416 -21.00 -5.98 -4.07
N ILE A 417 -21.78 -6.02 -5.17
CA ILE A 417 -21.30 -5.67 -6.51
C ILE A 417 -20.90 -4.19 -6.57
N TRP A 418 -21.74 -3.29 -6.06
CA TRP A 418 -21.45 -1.87 -6.02
C TRP A 418 -20.15 -1.58 -5.27
N LEU A 419 -20.01 -2.14 -4.05
CA LEU A 419 -18.83 -2.00 -3.21
C LEU A 419 -17.57 -2.50 -3.94
N LEU A 420 -17.62 -3.68 -4.55
CA LEU A 420 -16.50 -4.23 -5.32
C LEU A 420 -16.11 -3.36 -6.52
N MET A 421 -17.09 -2.75 -7.20
CA MET A 421 -16.83 -1.82 -8.30
C MET A 421 -16.14 -0.55 -7.81
N ILE A 422 -16.60 0.03 -6.70
CA ILE A 422 -15.98 1.21 -6.08
C ILE A 422 -14.53 0.91 -5.65
N LEU A 423 -14.23 -0.31 -5.19
CA LEU A 423 -12.87 -0.73 -4.88
C LEU A 423 -12.01 -1.01 -6.12
N ALA A 424 -12.59 -1.57 -7.18
CA ALA A 424 -11.86 -1.94 -8.39
C ALA A 424 -11.44 -0.73 -9.24
N ILE A 425 -12.29 0.31 -9.31
CA ILE A 425 -12.07 1.51 -10.14
C ILE A 425 -10.72 2.19 -9.81
N PRO A 426 -10.35 2.47 -8.55
CA PRO A 426 -9.05 3.07 -8.22
C PRO A 426 -7.85 2.30 -8.77
N PHE A 427 -7.80 0.98 -8.57
CA PHE A 427 -6.68 0.17 -9.04
C PHE A 427 -6.65 0.05 -10.56
N ALA A 428 -7.80 -0.02 -11.21
CA ALA A 428 -7.90 0.03 -12.66
C ALA A 428 -7.36 1.37 -13.22
N MET A 429 -7.69 2.49 -12.58
CA MET A 429 -7.25 3.82 -13.01
C MET A 429 -5.75 4.03 -12.82
N ILE A 430 -5.13 3.46 -11.78
CA ILE A 430 -3.66 3.40 -11.63
C ILE A 430 -3.03 2.68 -12.83
N ILE A 431 -3.59 1.53 -13.24
CA ILE A 431 -3.09 0.77 -14.38
C ILE A 431 -3.22 1.55 -15.69
N VAL A 432 -4.41 2.15 -15.92
CA VAL A 432 -4.67 3.00 -17.07
C VAL A 432 -3.71 4.20 -17.11
N LEU A 433 -3.47 4.83 -15.95
CA LEU A 433 -2.53 5.95 -15.82
C LEU A 433 -1.11 5.54 -16.20
N GLY A 434 -0.64 4.38 -15.72
CA GLY A 434 0.69 3.86 -16.05
C GLY A 434 0.85 3.54 -17.54
N ILE A 435 -0.16 2.89 -18.15
CA ILE A 435 -0.15 2.52 -19.58
C ILE A 435 -0.17 3.77 -20.47
N ILE A 436 -1.16 4.66 -20.26
CA ILE A 436 -1.30 5.90 -21.03
C ILE A 436 -0.08 6.78 -20.80
N GLY A 437 0.36 6.90 -19.54
CA GLY A 437 1.53 7.68 -19.16
C GLY A 437 2.79 7.25 -19.91
N HIS A 438 3.06 5.95 -20.00
CA HIS A 438 4.18 5.43 -20.80
C HIS A 438 4.10 5.87 -22.27
N GLN A 439 2.91 5.77 -22.89
CA GLN A 439 2.71 6.15 -24.30
C GLN A 439 2.82 7.66 -24.55
N VAL A 440 2.24 8.48 -23.66
CA VAL A 440 2.27 9.95 -23.76
C VAL A 440 3.69 10.46 -23.51
N ARG A 441 4.38 9.92 -22.50
CA ARG A 441 5.73 10.33 -22.12
C ARG A 441 6.77 10.12 -23.22
N LYS A 442 6.63 9.08 -24.06
CA LYS A 442 7.48 8.90 -25.25
C LYS A 442 7.49 10.14 -26.16
N ARG A 443 6.38 10.88 -26.20
CA ARG A 443 6.21 12.07 -27.05
C ARG A 443 6.72 13.35 -26.38
N SER A 444 6.69 13.42 -25.05
CA SER A 444 7.12 14.62 -24.29
C SER A 444 8.62 14.67 -23.99
N LYS A 445 9.35 13.55 -24.19
CA LYS A 445 10.79 13.39 -23.83
C LYS A 445 11.11 13.69 -22.36
N GLY A 446 10.12 13.73 -21.47
CA GLY A 446 10.34 14.05 -20.06
C GLY A 446 10.75 12.87 -19.18
N GLY A 447 11.05 13.15 -17.91
CA GLY A 447 11.37 12.14 -16.89
C GLY A 447 10.16 11.27 -16.55
N ILE A 448 10.37 9.96 -16.36
CA ILE A 448 9.30 9.00 -16.01
C ILE A 448 8.84 9.25 -14.58
N GLU A 449 9.79 9.55 -13.71
CA GLU A 449 9.64 9.73 -12.28
C GLU A 449 8.80 10.98 -11.99
N SER A 450 9.12 12.10 -12.63
CA SER A 450 8.33 13.33 -12.52
C SER A 450 6.95 13.18 -13.15
N PHE A 451 6.83 12.43 -14.26
CA PHE A 451 5.53 12.15 -14.86
C PHE A 451 4.64 11.36 -13.90
N ALA A 452 5.13 10.25 -13.35
CA ALA A 452 4.39 9.42 -12.40
C ALA A 452 4.02 10.18 -11.12
N LEU A 453 4.94 11.01 -10.60
CA LEU A 453 4.68 11.87 -9.45
C LEU A 453 3.53 12.85 -9.72
N PHE A 454 3.63 13.69 -10.74
CA PHE A 454 2.61 14.71 -10.98
C PHE A 454 1.28 14.09 -11.40
N SER A 455 1.30 13.08 -12.27
CA SER A 455 0.06 12.45 -12.74
C SER A 455 -0.66 11.66 -11.63
N GLY A 456 0.09 10.92 -10.79
CA GLY A 456 -0.45 10.20 -9.64
C GLY A 456 -0.96 11.14 -8.55
N VAL A 457 -0.21 12.20 -8.22
CA VAL A 457 -0.67 13.23 -7.27
C VAL A 457 -1.91 13.94 -7.80
N THR A 458 -1.93 14.36 -9.07
CA THR A 458 -3.10 15.00 -9.67
C THR A 458 -4.32 14.08 -9.57
N LEU A 459 -4.18 12.78 -9.90
CA LEU A 459 -5.26 11.81 -9.78
C LEU A 459 -5.81 11.76 -8.34
N VAL A 460 -4.98 11.44 -7.35
CA VAL A 460 -5.43 11.31 -5.95
C VAL A 460 -6.00 12.61 -5.39
N VAL A 461 -5.34 13.73 -5.64
CA VAL A 461 -5.78 15.03 -5.11
C VAL A 461 -7.12 15.42 -5.71
N SER A 462 -7.26 15.36 -7.04
CA SER A 462 -8.51 15.73 -7.69
C SER A 462 -9.65 14.78 -7.31
N THR A 463 -9.41 13.46 -7.22
CA THR A 463 -10.47 12.50 -6.92
C THR A 463 -10.73 12.38 -5.43
N ASN A 464 -9.79 11.84 -4.65
CA ASN A 464 -10.03 11.44 -3.25
C ASN A 464 -10.01 12.61 -2.26
N ILE A 465 -9.37 13.74 -2.60
CA ILE A 465 -9.29 14.89 -1.69
C ILE A 465 -10.37 15.93 -1.98
N PHE A 466 -10.63 16.23 -3.27
CA PHE A 466 -11.52 17.34 -3.64
C PHE A 466 -12.92 16.92 -4.12
N ILE A 467 -13.04 15.90 -4.98
CA ILE A 467 -14.33 15.59 -5.64
C ILE A 467 -15.09 14.48 -4.91
N LEU A 468 -14.38 13.48 -4.39
CA LEU A 468 -14.93 12.27 -3.78
C LEU A 468 -14.26 12.00 -2.42
N PRO A 469 -14.41 12.90 -1.43
CA PRO A 469 -13.83 12.71 -0.11
C PRO A 469 -14.32 11.40 0.54
N ASP A 470 -15.55 10.99 0.29
CA ASP A 470 -16.15 9.84 0.97
C ASP A 470 -15.67 8.48 0.44
N LEU A 471 -14.74 8.44 -0.52
CA LEU A 471 -14.18 7.18 -1.05
C LEU A 471 -13.09 6.55 -0.18
N ASP A 472 -12.75 7.12 0.97
CA ASP A 472 -11.69 6.60 1.86
C ASP A 472 -12.18 5.45 2.75
N TYR A 473 -12.72 4.42 2.12
CA TYR A 473 -13.24 3.25 2.79
C TYR A 473 -12.13 2.23 3.03
N ILE A 474 -11.99 1.79 4.29
CA ILE A 474 -11.14 0.65 4.61
C ILE A 474 -11.96 -0.63 4.49
N VAL A 475 -11.46 -1.59 3.72
CA VAL A 475 -12.14 -2.86 3.48
C VAL A 475 -11.85 -3.82 4.62
N SER A 476 -12.91 -4.23 5.31
CA SER A 476 -12.96 -5.35 6.24
C SER A 476 -13.68 -6.56 5.59
N VAL A 477 -13.81 -7.64 6.34
CA VAL A 477 -14.50 -8.86 5.90
C VAL A 477 -15.55 -9.31 6.91
N LEU A 478 -16.63 -9.89 6.39
CA LEU A 478 -17.65 -10.58 7.19
C LEU A 478 -17.87 -11.99 6.63
N LEU A 479 -18.07 -12.95 7.52
CA LEU A 479 -18.40 -14.33 7.17
C LEU A 479 -19.88 -14.45 6.85
N THR A 480 -20.24 -14.96 5.67
CA THR A 480 -21.63 -15.26 5.29
C THR A 480 -21.80 -16.72 4.86
N PRO A 481 -22.84 -17.42 5.35
CA PRO A 481 -23.15 -18.77 4.91
C PRO A 481 -24.01 -18.75 3.64
N ALA A 482 -23.86 -19.79 2.81
CA ALA A 482 -24.73 -20.06 1.67
C ALA A 482 -24.98 -21.57 1.57
N THR A 483 -26.23 -21.96 1.29
CA THR A 483 -26.66 -23.35 1.19
C THR A 483 -27.12 -23.64 -0.23
N TYR A 484 -26.40 -24.51 -0.93
CA TYR A 484 -26.74 -24.94 -2.29
C TYR A 484 -26.95 -26.45 -2.33
N ALA A 485 -28.10 -26.88 -2.82
CA ALA A 485 -28.46 -28.30 -2.95
C ALA A 485 -28.31 -29.12 -1.63
N GLY A 486 -28.53 -28.48 -0.47
CA GLY A 486 -28.42 -29.10 0.85
C GLY A 486 -27.02 -29.07 1.46
N GLU A 487 -26.01 -28.60 0.72
CA GLU A 487 -24.64 -28.44 1.19
C GLU A 487 -24.36 -26.97 1.55
N VAL A 488 -23.73 -26.76 2.71
CA VAL A 488 -23.36 -25.42 3.19
C VAL A 488 -21.94 -25.09 2.73
N PHE A 489 -21.74 -23.86 2.26
CA PHE A 489 -20.43 -23.26 2.14
C PHE A 489 -20.42 -21.87 2.75
N ASN A 490 -19.29 -21.51 3.34
CA ASN A 490 -19.07 -20.21 3.96
C ASN A 490 -18.11 -19.40 3.10
N ARG A 491 -18.33 -18.10 3.02
CA ARG A 491 -17.52 -17.18 2.21
C ARG A 491 -17.28 -15.87 2.95
N LEU A 492 -16.27 -15.14 2.51
CA LEU A 492 -16.04 -13.77 2.99
C LEU A 492 -16.66 -12.77 2.03
N ARG A 493 -17.48 -11.87 2.56
CA ARG A 493 -17.92 -10.67 1.85
C ARG A 493 -17.08 -9.46 2.27
N PRO A 494 -16.83 -8.52 1.35
CA PRO A 494 -16.24 -7.24 1.72
C PRO A 494 -17.23 -6.41 2.55
N PHE A 495 -16.70 -5.65 3.50
CA PHE A 495 -17.46 -4.72 4.34
C PHE A 495 -16.67 -3.42 4.47
N LEU A 496 -17.31 -2.25 4.30
CA LEU A 496 -16.61 -0.97 4.41
C LEU A 496 -16.62 -0.47 5.85
N VAL A 497 -15.48 0.03 6.30
CA VAL A 497 -15.34 0.77 7.56
C VAL A 497 -15.20 2.25 7.20
N ILE A 498 -16.23 3.01 7.52
CA ILE A 498 -16.32 4.45 7.24
C ILE A 498 -15.59 5.23 8.36
N PRO A 499 -14.77 6.22 8.02
CA PRO A 499 -14.14 7.06 9.03
C PRO A 499 -15.16 7.93 9.77
N THR A 500 -15.12 7.90 11.10
CA THR A 500 -15.94 8.78 11.95
C THR A 500 -15.42 10.22 11.97
N ALA A 501 -16.22 11.18 12.46
CA ALA A 501 -15.81 12.58 12.59
C ALA A 501 -14.51 12.76 13.40
N ASP A 502 -14.31 11.96 14.45
CA ASP A 502 -13.12 11.99 15.30
C ASP A 502 -11.87 11.41 14.60
N GLN A 503 -12.05 10.66 13.50
CA GLN A 503 -10.97 10.02 12.75
C GLN A 503 -10.46 10.86 11.57
N GLN A 504 -11.02 12.05 11.32
CA GLN A 504 -10.71 12.86 10.13
C GLN A 504 -9.23 13.23 9.99
N LEU A 505 -8.53 13.46 11.11
CA LEU A 505 -7.08 13.73 11.08
C LEU A 505 -6.30 12.49 10.61
N TYR A 506 -6.66 11.30 11.09
CA TYR A 506 -6.02 10.03 10.71
C TYR A 506 -6.30 9.68 9.25
N ARG A 507 -7.52 9.98 8.79
CA ARG A 507 -7.92 9.85 7.38
C ARG A 507 -7.08 10.75 6.47
N LEU A 508 -6.92 12.03 6.82
CA LEU A 508 -6.02 12.90 6.05
C LEU A 508 -4.59 12.37 6.06
N ALA A 509 -4.08 11.91 7.19
CA ALA A 509 -2.76 11.30 7.28
C ALA A 509 -2.63 10.04 6.40
N SER A 510 -3.62 9.15 6.37
CA SER A 510 -3.62 7.96 5.51
C SER A 510 -3.61 8.32 4.02
N GLN A 511 -4.33 9.37 3.62
CA GLN A 511 -4.29 9.86 2.24
C GLN A 511 -2.87 10.26 1.80
N PHE A 512 -2.14 10.99 2.64
CA PHE A 512 -0.78 11.45 2.31
C PHE A 512 0.29 10.37 2.43
N ILE A 513 0.20 9.49 3.44
CA ILE A 513 1.24 8.50 3.75
C ILE A 513 1.05 7.21 2.95
N ILE A 514 -0.18 6.87 2.57
CA ILE A 514 -0.51 5.59 1.93
C ILE A 514 -1.06 5.82 0.52
N ASN A 515 -2.15 6.58 0.37
CA ASN A 515 -2.84 6.67 -0.93
C ASN A 515 -2.06 7.48 -1.98
N ILE A 516 -1.44 8.61 -1.64
CA ILE A 516 -0.60 9.31 -2.63
C ILE A 516 0.58 8.42 -3.06
N PRO A 517 1.37 7.82 -2.15
CA PRO A 517 2.46 6.94 -2.52
C PRO A 517 2.03 5.71 -3.32
N ILE A 518 0.92 5.05 -2.98
CA ILE A 518 0.49 3.85 -3.73
C ILE A 518 0.17 4.20 -5.18
N PHE A 519 -0.52 5.32 -5.45
CA PHE A 519 -0.82 5.75 -6.81
C PHE A 519 0.45 6.16 -7.58
N VAL A 520 1.34 6.93 -6.96
CA VAL A 520 2.59 7.38 -7.60
C VAL A 520 3.52 6.21 -7.91
N PHE A 521 3.77 5.34 -6.92
CA PHE A 521 4.73 4.24 -7.08
C PHE A 521 4.19 3.11 -7.93
N SER A 522 2.89 2.81 -7.87
CA SER A 522 2.29 1.82 -8.77
C SER A 522 2.30 2.32 -10.22
N THR A 523 1.96 3.59 -10.46
CA THR A 523 2.07 4.20 -11.80
C THR A 523 3.51 4.15 -12.30
N LEU A 524 4.48 4.51 -11.44
CA LEU A 524 5.91 4.45 -11.77
C LEU A 524 6.37 3.03 -12.13
N PHE A 525 5.98 2.04 -11.32
CA PHE A 525 6.30 0.64 -11.56
C PHE A 525 5.76 0.17 -12.90
N ILE A 526 4.51 0.47 -13.22
CA ILE A 526 3.87 0.09 -14.50
C ILE A 526 4.59 0.76 -15.67
N MET A 527 4.90 2.05 -15.57
CA MET A 527 5.65 2.75 -16.61
C MET A 527 7.05 2.16 -16.83
N TYR A 528 7.77 1.81 -15.75
CA TYR A 528 9.05 1.11 -15.88
C TYR A 528 8.89 -0.26 -16.51
N PHE A 529 7.90 -1.04 -16.10
CA PHE A 529 7.62 -2.35 -16.68
C PHE A 529 7.45 -2.25 -18.21
N PHE A 530 6.61 -1.33 -18.69
CA PHE A 530 6.43 -1.18 -20.14
C PHE A 530 7.67 -0.69 -20.86
N LYS A 531 8.42 0.26 -20.29
CA LYS A 531 9.68 0.72 -20.87
C LYS A 531 10.70 -0.42 -21.02
N TYR A 532 10.91 -1.18 -19.97
CA TYR A 532 11.89 -2.26 -19.98
C TYR A 532 11.43 -3.40 -20.88
N ARG A 533 10.12 -3.63 -21.01
CA ARG A 533 9.55 -4.65 -21.87
C ARG A 533 9.81 -4.33 -23.35
N GLU A 534 9.65 -3.08 -23.75
CA GLU A 534 9.95 -2.66 -25.11
C GLU A 534 11.44 -2.81 -25.42
N SER A 535 12.30 -2.34 -24.51
CA SER A 535 13.75 -2.52 -24.65
C SER A 535 14.16 -4.00 -24.70
N TRP A 536 13.46 -4.86 -23.96
CA TRP A 536 13.69 -6.32 -23.98
C TRP A 536 13.31 -6.92 -25.32
N ASN A 537 12.11 -6.59 -25.83
CA ASN A 537 11.65 -7.06 -27.13
C ASN A 537 12.60 -6.62 -28.26
N GLU A 538 13.07 -5.38 -28.22
CA GLU A 538 14.09 -4.86 -29.15
C GLU A 538 15.40 -5.66 -29.06
N THR A 539 15.86 -6.00 -27.85
CA THR A 539 17.12 -6.75 -27.65
C THR A 539 17.03 -8.21 -28.09
N ILE A 540 15.86 -8.85 -27.99
CA ILE A 540 15.65 -10.23 -28.46
C ILE A 540 15.20 -10.32 -29.93
N GLY A 541 15.11 -9.19 -30.64
CA GLY A 541 14.72 -9.14 -32.05
C GLY A 541 13.22 -9.40 -32.30
N GLU A 542 12.38 -9.36 -31.27
CA GLU A 542 10.93 -9.36 -31.45
C GLU A 542 10.49 -7.96 -31.89
N ILE A 543 10.04 -7.83 -33.15
CA ILE A 543 9.52 -6.56 -33.66
C ILE A 543 8.35 -6.13 -32.77
N SER A 544 8.55 -5.06 -32.00
CA SER A 544 7.54 -4.46 -31.15
C SER A 544 6.46 -3.80 -32.02
N GLY A 545 5.49 -4.59 -32.50
CA GLY A 545 4.23 -4.05 -32.98
C GLY A 545 3.47 -3.42 -31.81
N PRO A 546 2.74 -2.31 -32.03
CA PRO A 546 1.87 -1.78 -30.99
C PRO A 546 0.85 -2.86 -30.60
N LEU A 547 0.63 -3.06 -29.28
CA LEU A 547 -0.33 -4.05 -28.73
C LEU A 547 -1.75 -3.91 -29.34
N LEU A 548 -2.08 -2.73 -29.85
CA LEU A 548 -3.23 -2.45 -30.70
C LEU A 548 -2.79 -1.54 -31.85
N ASN A 549 -3.11 -1.90 -33.09
CA ASN A 549 -2.88 -1.07 -34.28
C ASN A 549 -3.90 0.09 -34.33
N VAL A 550 -3.84 0.99 -33.34
CA VAL A 550 -4.78 2.11 -33.23
C VAL A 550 -4.32 3.25 -34.14
N LYS A 551 -5.10 3.61 -35.16
CA LYS A 551 -4.75 4.75 -36.02
C LYS A 551 -4.92 6.04 -35.21
N LYS A 552 -4.15 7.08 -35.55
CA LYS A 552 -4.23 8.41 -34.90
C LYS A 552 -5.65 8.98 -34.88
N ARG A 553 -6.47 8.62 -35.88
CA ARG A 553 -7.90 8.94 -35.97
C ARG A 553 -8.73 8.24 -34.89
N ASP A 554 -8.47 6.96 -34.64
CA ASP A 554 -9.21 6.15 -33.65
C ASP A 554 -8.87 6.60 -32.23
N ILE A 555 -7.62 7.00 -31.97
CA ILE A 555 -7.23 7.65 -30.69
C ILE A 555 -7.95 8.99 -30.55
N LYS A 556 -7.99 9.82 -31.60
CA LYS A 556 -8.70 11.10 -31.55
C LYS A 556 -10.20 10.91 -31.34
N GLN A 557 -10.82 9.95 -32.03
CA GLN A 557 -12.25 9.67 -31.93
C GLN A 557 -12.60 9.03 -30.58
N SER A 558 -11.80 8.08 -30.10
CA SER A 558 -11.99 7.49 -28.78
C SER A 558 -11.73 8.50 -27.67
N ALA A 559 -10.69 9.34 -27.79
CA ALA A 559 -10.45 10.45 -26.85
C ALA A 559 -11.58 11.49 -26.93
N LEU A 560 -12.11 11.81 -28.10
CA LEU A 560 -13.22 12.75 -28.25
C LEU A 560 -14.54 12.17 -27.73
N MET A 561 -14.80 10.88 -27.92
CA MET A 561 -15.96 10.18 -27.36
C MET A 561 -15.82 10.00 -25.85
N PHE A 562 -14.61 9.73 -25.37
CA PHE A 562 -14.32 9.56 -23.95
C PHE A 562 -14.33 10.90 -23.21
N PHE A 563 -13.56 11.91 -23.63
CA PHE A 563 -13.60 13.25 -23.04
C PHE A 563 -14.88 13.99 -23.34
N GLY A 564 -15.43 13.85 -24.55
CA GLY A 564 -16.75 14.41 -24.87
C GLY A 564 -17.82 13.76 -24.00
N GLY A 565 -17.81 12.44 -23.86
CA GLY A 565 -18.69 11.71 -22.95
C GLY A 565 -18.47 12.06 -21.48
N LEU A 566 -17.23 12.29 -21.06
CA LEU A 566 -16.86 12.68 -19.70
C LEU A 566 -17.30 14.10 -19.36
N VAL A 567 -17.05 15.04 -20.26
CA VAL A 567 -17.47 16.44 -20.15
C VAL A 567 -19.00 16.51 -20.21
N ILE A 568 -19.64 15.77 -21.12
CA ILE A 568 -21.10 15.69 -21.19
C ILE A 568 -21.69 14.99 -19.96
N ALA A 569 -21.02 13.99 -19.39
CA ALA A 569 -21.46 13.36 -18.15
C ALA A 569 -21.28 14.29 -16.95
N ILE A 570 -20.12 14.94 -16.79
CA ILE A 570 -19.84 15.87 -15.68
C ILE A 570 -20.73 17.11 -15.78
N PHE A 571 -20.81 17.77 -16.96
CA PHE A 571 -21.66 18.96 -17.16
C PHE A 571 -23.14 18.61 -17.27
N GLY A 572 -23.49 17.43 -17.78
CA GLY A 572 -24.85 16.93 -17.78
C GLY A 572 -25.32 16.70 -16.35
N ILE A 573 -24.54 15.97 -15.54
CA ILE A 573 -24.84 15.70 -14.13
C ILE A 573 -24.82 16.99 -13.30
N TRP A 574 -23.82 17.86 -13.47
CA TRP A 574 -23.74 19.16 -12.80
C TRP A 574 -24.88 20.10 -13.21
N GLY A 575 -25.19 20.17 -14.50
CA GLY A 575 -26.29 20.98 -15.04
C GLY A 575 -27.67 20.48 -14.61
N PHE A 576 -27.91 19.16 -14.64
CA PHE A 576 -29.13 18.55 -14.11
C PHE A 576 -29.25 18.73 -12.59
N SER A 577 -28.16 18.59 -11.85
CA SER A 577 -28.14 18.75 -10.39
C SER A 577 -28.34 20.21 -9.95
N ILE A 578 -27.90 21.20 -10.74
CA ILE A 578 -28.12 22.62 -10.47
C ILE A 578 -29.52 23.06 -10.91
N ALA A 579 -29.98 22.60 -12.08
CA ALA A 579 -31.29 22.98 -12.63
C ALA A 579 -32.46 22.47 -11.79
N PHE A 580 -32.31 21.34 -11.08
CA PHE A 580 -33.35 20.81 -10.20
C PHE A 580 -33.32 21.36 -8.77
N ASN A 581 -32.15 21.81 -8.26
CA ASN A 581 -32.04 22.17 -6.84
C ASN A 581 -32.09 23.68 -6.53
N ASN A 582 -31.75 24.62 -7.43
CA ASN A 582 -31.96 26.06 -7.15
C ASN A 582 -31.71 26.99 -8.37
N PRO A 583 -32.76 27.56 -9.00
CA PRO A 583 -32.62 28.45 -10.16
C PRO A 583 -31.90 29.79 -9.90
N GLY A 584 -31.77 30.23 -8.64
CA GLY A 584 -31.18 31.53 -8.26
C GLY A 584 -29.67 31.52 -8.01
N TYR A 585 -29.03 30.36 -7.98
CA TYR A 585 -27.67 30.18 -7.44
C TYR A 585 -26.57 30.87 -8.26
N PHE A 586 -26.82 31.18 -9.54
CA PHE A 586 -25.81 31.78 -10.42
C PHE A 586 -25.54 33.26 -10.08
N GLN A 587 -26.51 33.96 -9.49
CA GLN A 587 -26.38 35.36 -9.10
C GLN A 587 -25.63 35.51 -7.77
N ASP A 588 -25.91 34.63 -6.80
CA ASP A 588 -25.25 34.63 -5.48
C ASP A 588 -23.80 34.15 -5.54
N LEU A 589 -23.48 33.24 -6.46
CA LEU A 589 -22.12 32.72 -6.62
C LEU A 589 -21.18 33.78 -7.23
N LEU A 590 -21.69 34.64 -8.11
CA LEU A 590 -20.95 35.79 -8.66
C LEU A 590 -20.70 36.88 -7.60
N ILE A 591 -21.68 37.12 -6.72
CA ILE A 591 -21.55 38.08 -5.61
C ILE A 591 -20.58 37.55 -4.54
N GLY A 592 -20.66 36.27 -4.18
CA GLY A 592 -19.76 35.64 -3.21
C GLY A 592 -18.32 35.48 -3.70
N LEU A 593 -18.10 35.34 -5.01
CA LEU A 593 -16.74 35.33 -5.59
C LEU A 593 -16.11 36.72 -5.57
N LEU A 594 -16.90 37.77 -5.80
CA LEU A 594 -16.44 39.16 -5.76
C LEU A 594 -16.14 39.64 -4.34
N GLU A 595 -16.87 39.17 -3.32
CA GLU A 595 -16.55 39.44 -1.91
C GLU A 595 -15.28 38.69 -1.43
N LYS A 596 -15.10 37.42 -1.82
CA LYS A 596 -13.93 36.62 -1.39
C LYS A 596 -12.60 36.99 -2.06
N ILE A 597 -12.64 37.66 -3.21
CA ILE A 597 -11.43 38.21 -3.84
C ILE A 597 -11.03 39.56 -3.20
N GLY A 598 -11.92 40.17 -2.40
CA GLY A 598 -11.77 41.50 -1.83
C GLY A 598 -11.24 41.59 -0.39
N SER A 599 -11.02 40.48 0.34
CA SER A 599 -10.54 40.54 1.74
C SER A 599 -9.19 39.83 1.96
N PRO A 600 -8.17 40.54 2.49
CA PRO A 600 -6.94 39.94 3.00
C PRO A 600 -7.07 39.73 4.51
N ASP A 601 -7.11 38.47 4.95
CA ASP A 601 -6.73 37.94 6.29
C ASP A 601 -7.19 36.45 6.31
N GLY A 602 -6.43 35.42 6.66
CA GLY A 602 -5.25 35.37 7.51
C GLY A 602 -5.51 34.36 8.63
N LEU A 603 -5.24 33.08 8.39
CA LEU A 603 -4.44 32.24 9.31
C LEU A 603 -4.74 32.33 10.83
N GLU A 604 -5.98 32.25 11.30
CA GLU A 604 -6.27 32.05 12.74
C GLU A 604 -7.42 31.04 12.96
N GLY A 605 -7.04 29.83 13.32
CA GLY A 605 -7.98 28.75 13.67
C GLY A 605 -7.30 27.49 14.20
N VAL A 606 -6.05 27.58 14.65
CA VAL A 606 -5.29 26.46 15.24
C VAL A 606 -5.07 26.75 16.71
N LEU A 607 -6.09 26.47 17.53
CA LEU A 607 -5.91 26.23 18.96
C LEU A 607 -6.75 25.02 19.40
N PRO A 608 -6.18 24.09 20.18
CA PRO A 608 -6.82 22.84 20.59
C PRO A 608 -7.76 23.03 21.81
N PRO A 609 -8.77 22.19 22.01
CA PRO A 609 -9.55 22.19 23.26
C PRO A 609 -8.76 21.58 24.43
N PRO A 610 -9.06 21.99 25.69
CA PRO A 610 -8.30 21.64 26.87
C PRO A 610 -8.84 20.37 27.51
N VAL A 611 -8.49 19.20 26.99
CA VAL A 611 -8.62 17.94 27.74
C VAL A 611 -7.55 16.96 27.25
N ASP A 612 -6.80 16.40 28.21
CA ASP A 612 -5.58 15.60 28.04
C ASP A 612 -5.55 14.71 26.78
N PHE A 613 -4.83 15.18 25.76
CA PHE A 613 -4.44 14.43 24.56
C PHE A 613 -3.69 13.13 24.90
N LEU A 614 -3.02 13.08 26.05
CA LEU A 614 -2.26 11.92 26.53
C LEU A 614 -3.12 10.89 27.28
N SER A 615 -4.38 11.18 27.61
CA SER A 615 -5.25 10.27 28.38
C SER A 615 -6.02 9.27 27.51
N ARG A 616 -6.09 9.49 26.19
CA ARG A 616 -6.80 8.61 25.23
C ARG A 616 -5.90 7.74 24.37
N ALA A 617 -4.60 8.03 24.35
CA ALA A 617 -3.60 7.12 23.80
C ALA A 617 -3.17 6.18 24.91
N GLN A 618 -3.59 4.91 24.88
CA GLN A 618 -3.06 3.91 25.81
C GLN A 618 -1.52 4.01 25.83
N PRO A 619 -0.94 4.37 26.99
CA PRO A 619 0.49 4.60 27.11
C PRO A 619 1.13 3.23 27.18
N LEU A 620 1.90 2.86 26.16
CA LEU A 620 3.00 1.88 26.16
C LEU A 620 3.39 1.43 24.74
N GLY A 621 2.55 1.63 23.71
CA GLY A 621 2.91 1.27 22.31
C GLY A 621 3.78 2.32 21.62
N TRP A 622 3.34 3.59 21.67
CA TRP A 622 3.95 4.68 20.91
C TRP A 622 5.28 5.16 21.50
N PHE A 623 5.37 5.23 22.83
CA PHE A 623 6.62 5.53 23.51
C PHE A 623 7.64 4.41 23.31
N VAL A 624 7.24 3.15 23.16
CA VAL A 624 8.19 2.06 22.86
C VAL A 624 8.69 2.15 21.42
N VAL A 625 7.88 2.48 20.43
CA VAL A 625 8.36 2.64 19.03
C VAL A 625 9.24 3.89 18.89
N PHE A 626 8.87 5.02 19.50
CA PHE A 626 9.67 6.26 19.48
C PHE A 626 10.87 6.22 20.44
N ALA A 627 10.80 5.52 21.57
CA ALA A 627 11.94 5.31 22.48
C ALA A 627 12.82 4.16 22.01
N GLU A 628 12.32 3.13 21.32
CA GLU A 628 13.15 2.21 20.52
C GLU A 628 13.91 3.06 19.52
N HIS A 629 13.26 3.88 18.70
CA HIS A 629 14.00 4.63 17.69
C HIS A 629 14.91 5.75 18.25
N ASN A 630 14.57 6.40 19.36
CA ASN A 630 15.42 7.42 19.99
C ASN A 630 16.51 6.83 20.89
N MET A 631 16.26 5.72 21.60
CA MET A 631 17.29 5.02 22.34
C MET A 631 18.20 4.27 21.37
N ILE A 632 17.69 3.63 20.31
CA ILE A 632 18.50 2.94 19.28
C ILE A 632 19.19 3.95 18.37
N GLY A 633 18.57 5.07 18.02
CA GLY A 633 19.20 6.17 17.28
C GLY A 633 20.32 6.84 18.09
N LYS A 634 20.13 7.04 19.40
CA LYS A 634 21.19 7.57 20.29
C LYS A 634 22.22 6.51 20.70
N LEU A 635 21.83 5.23 20.86
CA LEU A 635 22.74 4.11 21.16
C LEU A 635 23.54 3.69 19.93
N ASN A 636 23.01 3.73 18.71
CA ASN A 636 23.79 3.52 17.48
C ASN A 636 24.81 4.64 17.24
N ILE A 637 24.56 5.83 17.76
CA ILE A 637 25.51 6.95 17.75
C ILE A 637 26.53 6.84 18.90
N HIS A 638 26.23 6.11 19.99
CA HIS A 638 27.10 6.01 21.19
C HIS A 638 27.80 4.65 21.39
N ILE A 639 27.33 3.56 20.79
CA ILE A 639 27.87 2.20 20.92
C ILE A 639 28.18 1.66 19.51
N ILE A 640 29.09 2.37 18.84
CA ILE A 640 30.24 1.82 18.10
C ILE A 640 29.97 0.77 17.02
N GLY A 641 30.36 1.12 15.79
CA GLY A 641 30.86 0.14 14.83
C GLY A 641 32.01 -0.66 15.44
N ALA A 642 31.72 -1.92 15.73
CA ALA A 642 32.67 -2.98 16.02
C ALA A 642 32.62 -4.00 14.88
#